data_AF-S8A1L5-F1
#
_entry.id   AF-S8A1L5-F1
#
_cell.length_a   1.000
_cell.length_b   1.000
_cell.length_c   1.000
_cell.angle_alpha   90.00
_cell.angle_beta   90.00
_cell.angle_gamma   90.00
#
_symmetry.space_group_name_H-M   'P 1'
#
loop_
_entity.id
_entity.type
_entity.pdbx_description
1 polymer ?
#
loop_
_entity_poly.entity_id
_entity_poly.type
_entity_poly.pdbx_seq_one_letter_code
_entity_poly.pdbx_strand_id
1 'polypeptide(L)'
;MGLYLLCSLAFIFCQVQARAVFAHFMVSNTEGYTVADWEAEMTLAFEAHIDAFALNIAANQPVNDHSLGNAFLAAENVGFYLFFSFDYAGNGPWAKADVIELIQFYKSPNVYYHYNSQPFVSTFEGPANAVDWVEVKKETGCFFAPDWSSLGAMEAMKQADGVADALFSWAAWPNGPVNMDTYTDASYINYLEGKPYMMPVSPWFFTNMPGYDKNWLWRGDDIWFDRWNQALFLAPEFVEIISWNDFGESHYIGPIRAADDPLADQTYTAFDTGRSPYNYALDMPHDGWRIFLPYVIDTYKNNISTITQEGVTGWYRLNKAGACSSDGGTTGNTYSQLQVEYWPYEIVQDKIFYSALLGSGADVLVSVGGADLGASWTSTPSGGIGIYHGSVSFTGYSGSVVISINRGGASIATIKGQSISTGCAAASGVENWNAWVGSAISSTTINVAPTSSLGEQTCVEGWGVDNFLGLCERSCSWGYCPITACVCSELGPPPTVPKDTGVQGYPIAGEDASYSGLCSFDCNHGYCPTTACGTAEVPLTIPTVSDFAPPACTAGEGSWDLANLCVFACAHGYCPIHACTCTATGTLDLFTVVNASATAHLISGEDDYGLCDFACQRGNCFEECGEGAGASDFEVCDYSKTFSSLDDLATAASGLRTDCIAVYSLQVLIDMLDTAYENYTNVNSGYDALFGYYVTYIENLVPVVLLGDFMFNMSTTGPFANIPNTGYGMDYFQCTLGDGNVIPCSDLNQTTFVNERTLPYDTTAFKLTDAQGYDAGLAKAGLLQNWVDRGDYTMVYTFEAPRVGSLKRDYKFSGFPIKNESMVVPNPKHIVTNALPNIPALRDEMQATLMDIMLGQWLNGSSSDAADAYSTLVFMFIQGIEGMAEAKKLGQQEKKTEQEEEKRKKDFIVMIVSVVLLFVPVVGEEVAAAAGLVTLARSVAIAGELANGALAIYDTVQNPSSAVVNILGMLFGVGSITKVSRDGQGLASVAKLRREMKPEEIASLGGIFKSNDDKLRSIMKVCNWKK
;
A
#
# COMPACT_ATOMS: atom_id res chain seq x y z
N MET A 1 -34.43 -7.95 -57.85
CA MET A 1 -35.60 -7.62 -57.01
C MET A 1 -36.31 -8.93 -56.73
N GLY A 2 -36.27 -9.53 -55.55
CA GLY A 2 -35.78 -9.16 -54.23
C GLY A 2 -36.08 -10.35 -53.29
N LEU A 3 -35.41 -10.37 -52.14
CA LEU A 3 -35.72 -11.13 -50.91
C LEU A 3 -36.02 -12.63 -51.07
N TYR A 4 -35.10 -13.50 -50.66
CA TYR A 4 -35.35 -14.74 -49.88
C TYR A 4 -34.03 -15.51 -49.74
N LEU A 5 -33.14 -15.10 -48.83
CA LEU A 5 -32.11 -15.99 -48.27
C LEU A 5 -31.45 -15.39 -47.01
N LEU A 6 -32.22 -15.05 -45.98
CA LEU A 6 -31.69 -14.63 -44.68
C LEU A 6 -32.69 -14.99 -43.58
N CYS A 7 -32.76 -16.26 -43.21
CA CYS A 7 -33.38 -16.76 -41.97
C CYS A 7 -33.03 -18.25 -41.83
N SER A 8 -31.91 -18.57 -41.17
CA SER A 8 -31.63 -19.85 -40.45
C SER A 8 -30.21 -19.86 -39.87
N LEU A 9 -29.76 -18.76 -39.27
CA LEU A 9 -28.60 -18.72 -38.36
C LEU A 9 -28.99 -17.81 -37.20
N ALA A 10 -30.04 -18.20 -36.50
CA ALA A 10 -30.18 -17.81 -35.10
C ALA A 10 -29.10 -18.60 -34.37
N PHE A 11 -27.89 -18.02 -34.29
CA PHE A 11 -26.97 -18.35 -33.22
C PHE A 11 -27.76 -18.17 -31.92
N ILE A 12 -28.17 -19.28 -31.34
CA ILE A 12 -28.37 -19.38 -29.90
C ILE A 12 -27.01 -18.99 -29.34
N PHE A 13 -26.82 -17.71 -29.04
CA PHE A 13 -25.84 -17.33 -28.05
C PHE A 13 -26.32 -18.01 -26.77
N CYS A 14 -25.77 -19.18 -26.46
CA CYS A 14 -25.51 -19.50 -25.07
C CYS A 14 -24.66 -18.33 -24.58
N GLN A 15 -25.32 -17.34 -23.98
CA GLN A 15 -24.69 -16.45 -23.02
C GLN A 15 -24.24 -17.39 -21.91
N VAL A 16 -23.02 -17.92 -22.04
CA VAL A 16 -22.33 -18.50 -20.89
C VAL A 16 -22.06 -17.29 -20.02
N GLN A 17 -22.89 -17.05 -19.00
CA GLN A 17 -22.56 -16.12 -17.91
C GLN A 17 -21.27 -16.65 -17.30
N ALA A 18 -20.14 -16.02 -17.64
CA ALA A 18 -18.85 -16.40 -17.09
C ALA A 18 -18.78 -15.87 -15.67
N ARG A 19 -19.21 -16.69 -14.70
CA ARG A 19 -19.03 -16.44 -13.27
C ARG A 19 -17.54 -16.37 -12.95
N ALA A 20 -17.15 -15.45 -12.07
CA ALA A 20 -15.77 -15.34 -11.61
C ALA A 20 -15.69 -15.17 -10.09
N VAL A 21 -14.56 -15.58 -9.54
CA VAL A 21 -14.25 -15.47 -8.11
C VAL A 21 -12.93 -14.73 -7.95
N PHE A 22 -12.95 -13.66 -7.17
CA PHE A 22 -11.79 -12.83 -6.87
C PHE A 22 -11.40 -12.94 -5.40
N ALA A 23 -10.21 -12.49 -5.05
CA ALA A 23 -9.85 -12.26 -3.66
C ALA A 23 -9.30 -10.84 -3.48
N HIS A 24 -9.79 -10.16 -2.44
CA HIS A 24 -9.35 -8.83 -2.05
C HIS A 24 -7.92 -8.87 -1.54
N PHE A 25 -7.05 -8.02 -2.07
CA PHE A 25 -5.62 -8.07 -1.78
C PHE A 25 -5.11 -6.69 -1.37
N MET A 26 -4.69 -6.56 -0.11
CA MET A 26 -4.08 -5.34 0.46
C MET A 26 -2.65 -5.18 -0.06
N VAL A 27 -2.45 -4.26 -1.01
CA VAL A 27 -1.11 -3.96 -1.54
C VAL A 27 -0.22 -3.29 -0.49
N SER A 28 -0.81 -2.58 0.47
CA SER A 28 -0.10 -1.98 1.60
C SER A 28 0.69 -2.99 2.45
N ASN A 29 0.31 -4.27 2.44
CA ASN A 29 0.99 -5.35 3.16
C ASN A 29 2.15 -5.98 2.35
N THR A 30 2.61 -5.33 1.28
CA THR A 30 3.61 -5.88 0.34
C THR A 30 4.85 -5.03 0.16
N GLU A 31 5.16 -4.13 1.11
CA GLU A 31 6.33 -3.24 1.06
C GLU A 31 7.63 -3.99 0.73
N GLY A 32 7.81 -5.19 1.28
CA GLY A 32 8.96 -6.05 1.05
C GLY A 32 8.93 -6.99 -0.15
N TYR A 33 7.79 -7.09 -0.84
CA TYR A 33 7.57 -8.20 -1.76
C TYR A 33 8.40 -8.05 -3.02
N THR A 34 9.16 -9.10 -3.31
CA THR A 34 9.77 -9.28 -4.62
C THR A 34 8.75 -9.89 -5.60
N VAL A 35 9.13 -9.95 -6.88
CA VAL A 35 8.33 -10.69 -7.89
C VAL A 35 8.08 -12.14 -7.46
N ALA A 36 9.07 -12.81 -6.86
CA ALA A 36 8.93 -14.19 -6.42
C ALA A 36 7.93 -14.38 -5.26
N ASP A 37 7.84 -13.38 -4.37
CA ASP A 37 6.84 -13.40 -3.29
C ASP A 37 5.43 -13.26 -3.87
N TRP A 38 5.24 -12.33 -4.80
CA TRP A 38 3.98 -12.19 -5.55
C TRP A 38 3.63 -13.46 -6.35
N GLU A 39 4.60 -14.09 -7.01
CA GLU A 39 4.39 -15.36 -7.74
C GLU A 39 3.93 -16.48 -6.81
N ALA A 40 4.47 -16.55 -5.59
CA ALA A 40 4.07 -17.54 -4.59
C ALA A 40 2.61 -17.34 -4.14
N GLU A 41 2.20 -16.10 -3.86
CA GLU A 41 0.81 -15.79 -3.52
C GLU A 41 -0.16 -16.13 -4.66
N MET A 42 0.18 -15.72 -5.89
CA MET A 42 -0.65 -15.99 -7.07
C MET A 42 -0.74 -17.47 -7.41
N THR A 43 0.33 -18.23 -7.19
CA THR A 43 0.32 -19.69 -7.36
C THR A 43 -0.67 -20.33 -6.40
N LEU A 44 -0.67 -19.94 -5.13
CA LEU A 44 -1.63 -20.45 -4.13
C LEU A 44 -3.07 -20.05 -4.49
N ALA A 45 -3.29 -18.85 -5.02
CA ALA A 45 -4.62 -18.39 -5.44
C ALA A 45 -5.11 -19.16 -6.67
N PHE A 46 -4.23 -19.39 -7.64
CA PHE A 46 -4.49 -20.21 -8.81
C PHE A 46 -4.83 -21.66 -8.41
N GLU A 47 -4.07 -22.25 -7.48
CA GLU A 47 -4.36 -23.59 -6.93
C GLU A 47 -5.70 -23.64 -6.17
N ALA A 48 -6.13 -22.54 -5.58
CA ALA A 48 -7.44 -22.38 -4.96
C ALA A 48 -8.57 -22.10 -5.98
N HIS A 49 -8.25 -21.98 -7.28
CA HIS A 49 -9.14 -21.64 -8.40
C HIS A 49 -9.73 -20.22 -8.35
N ILE A 50 -9.07 -19.29 -7.66
CA ILE A 50 -9.41 -17.87 -7.71
C ILE A 50 -8.99 -17.32 -9.08
N ASP A 51 -9.82 -16.50 -9.70
CA ASP A 51 -9.60 -15.98 -11.06
C ASP A 51 -8.67 -14.77 -11.10
N ALA A 52 -8.76 -13.90 -10.09
CA ALA A 52 -7.93 -12.70 -10.01
C ALA A 52 -7.80 -12.17 -8.58
N PHE A 53 -6.77 -11.35 -8.34
CA PHE A 53 -6.73 -10.48 -7.16
C PHE A 53 -7.32 -9.10 -7.46
N ALA A 54 -8.20 -8.65 -6.57
CA ALA A 54 -8.68 -7.27 -6.50
C ALA A 54 -7.65 -6.47 -5.68
N LEU A 55 -6.76 -5.75 -6.36
CA LEU A 55 -5.67 -5.00 -5.74
C LEU A 55 -6.22 -3.76 -5.03
N ASN A 56 -6.38 -3.83 -3.72
CA ASN A 56 -6.70 -2.69 -2.87
C ASN A 56 -5.47 -1.77 -2.79
N ILE A 57 -5.62 -0.56 -3.35
CA ILE A 57 -4.60 0.47 -3.34
C ILE A 57 -5.17 1.79 -2.82
N ALA A 58 -4.53 2.34 -1.80
CA ALA A 58 -4.83 3.68 -1.30
C ALA A 58 -4.01 4.73 -2.04
N ALA A 59 -4.58 5.92 -2.23
CA ALA A 59 -3.94 7.03 -2.93
C ALA A 59 -2.64 7.45 -2.23
N ASN A 60 -1.64 7.90 -3.00
CA ASN A 60 -0.37 8.45 -2.49
C ASN A 60 0.40 7.55 -1.50
N GLN A 61 0.21 6.22 -1.56
CA GLN A 61 1.03 5.30 -0.78
C GLN A 61 2.30 4.89 -1.54
N PRO A 62 3.52 5.10 -0.97
CA PRO A 62 4.78 4.79 -1.64
C PRO A 62 4.91 3.33 -2.10
N VAL A 63 4.30 2.38 -1.37
CA VAL A 63 4.29 0.95 -1.71
C VAL A 63 3.78 0.67 -3.13
N ASN A 64 2.88 1.53 -3.65
CA ASN A 64 2.32 1.37 -4.98
C ASN A 64 3.40 1.49 -6.07
N ASP A 65 4.43 2.32 -5.86
CA ASP A 65 5.42 2.68 -6.88
C ASP A 65 6.24 1.46 -7.35
N HIS A 66 6.64 0.59 -6.41
CA HIS A 66 7.38 -0.63 -6.73
C HIS A 66 6.50 -1.88 -6.75
N SER A 67 5.55 -2.00 -5.83
CA SER A 67 4.83 -3.26 -5.64
C SER A 67 3.88 -3.57 -6.80
N LEU A 68 3.24 -2.57 -7.41
CA LEU A 68 2.39 -2.78 -8.58
C LEU A 68 3.18 -3.32 -9.77
N GLY A 69 4.38 -2.78 -10.03
CA GLY A 69 5.26 -3.29 -11.08
C GLY A 69 5.65 -4.75 -10.85
N ASN A 70 5.99 -5.11 -9.62
CA ASN A 70 6.31 -6.49 -9.24
C ASN A 70 5.10 -7.43 -9.39
N ALA A 71 3.92 -7.00 -8.94
CA ALA A 71 2.69 -7.77 -9.01
C ALA A 71 2.31 -8.09 -10.46
N PHE A 72 2.29 -7.09 -11.34
CA PHE A 72 1.92 -7.30 -12.75
C PHE A 72 2.93 -8.17 -13.52
N LEU A 73 4.22 -8.07 -13.17
CA LEU A 73 5.24 -8.96 -13.73
C LEU A 73 5.08 -10.40 -13.23
N ALA A 74 4.81 -10.60 -11.93
CA ALA A 74 4.51 -11.91 -11.36
C ALA A 74 3.27 -12.55 -12.00
N ALA A 75 2.21 -11.75 -12.21
CA ALA A 75 0.99 -12.18 -12.89
C ALA A 75 1.26 -12.64 -14.33
N GLU A 76 2.13 -11.95 -15.07
CA GLU A 76 2.58 -12.38 -16.40
C GLU A 76 3.31 -13.72 -16.37
N ASN A 77 4.19 -13.91 -15.36
CA ASN A 77 4.98 -15.13 -15.22
C ASN A 77 4.13 -16.35 -14.83
N VAL A 78 3.14 -16.17 -13.95
CA VAL A 78 2.25 -17.25 -13.47
C VAL A 78 1.08 -17.50 -14.44
N GLY A 79 0.67 -16.49 -15.21
CA GLY A 79 -0.56 -16.54 -16.00
C GLY A 79 -1.81 -16.30 -15.15
N PHE A 80 -1.70 -15.41 -14.16
CA PHE A 80 -2.77 -15.02 -13.24
C PHE A 80 -3.32 -13.63 -13.59
N TYR A 81 -4.55 -13.31 -13.20
CA TYR A 81 -5.13 -12.00 -13.46
C TYR A 81 -5.14 -11.09 -12.23
N LEU A 82 -5.03 -9.79 -12.46
CA LEU A 82 -5.16 -8.74 -11.46
C LEU A 82 -6.18 -7.71 -11.95
N PHE A 83 -6.80 -6.97 -11.04
CA PHE A 83 -7.48 -5.73 -11.35
C PHE A 83 -7.42 -4.75 -10.18
N PHE A 84 -7.72 -3.47 -10.43
CA PHE A 84 -7.66 -2.46 -9.38
C PHE A 84 -8.97 -2.38 -8.58
N SER A 85 -8.82 -2.35 -7.26
CA SER A 85 -9.79 -1.87 -6.28
C SER A 85 -9.25 -0.58 -5.67
N PHE A 86 -9.65 0.57 -6.21
CA PHE A 86 -9.16 1.85 -5.69
C PHE A 86 -9.80 2.14 -4.33
N ASP A 87 -8.98 2.23 -3.29
CA ASP A 87 -9.43 2.56 -1.95
C ASP A 87 -9.53 4.09 -1.80
N TYR A 88 -10.77 4.58 -1.72
CA TYR A 88 -11.08 6.01 -1.53
C TYR A 88 -11.18 6.41 -0.05
N ALA A 89 -11.16 5.46 0.87
CA ALA A 89 -11.28 5.68 2.31
C ALA A 89 -9.93 5.58 3.05
N GLY A 90 -8.98 4.79 2.54
CA GLY A 90 -7.74 4.42 3.24
C GLY A 90 -6.72 5.55 3.39
N ASN A 91 -6.55 6.41 2.38
CA ASN A 91 -5.64 7.57 2.45
C ASN A 91 -6.22 8.82 1.75
N GLY A 92 -7.55 8.96 1.83
CA GLY A 92 -8.31 9.99 1.14
C GLY A 92 -8.68 9.64 -0.31
N PRO A 93 -9.42 10.53 -0.99
CA PRO A 93 -9.96 10.25 -2.31
C PRO A 93 -8.88 10.25 -3.38
N TRP A 94 -9.03 9.38 -4.38
CA TRP A 94 -8.15 9.35 -5.55
C TRP A 94 -8.41 10.54 -6.50
N ALA A 95 -7.34 11.12 -7.02
CA ALA A 95 -7.45 12.06 -8.13
C ALA A 95 -7.84 11.31 -9.41
N LYS A 96 -8.87 11.80 -10.09
CA LYS A 96 -9.39 11.21 -11.34
C LYS A 96 -8.31 10.93 -12.40
N ALA A 97 -7.35 11.84 -12.55
CA ALA A 97 -6.29 11.71 -13.54
C ALA A 97 -5.41 10.48 -13.28
N ASP A 98 -5.04 10.25 -12.02
CA ASP A 98 -4.19 9.13 -11.60
C ASP A 98 -4.91 7.80 -11.79
N VAL A 99 -6.22 7.74 -11.49
CA VAL A 99 -7.06 6.56 -11.76
C VAL A 99 -7.06 6.22 -13.25
N ILE A 100 -7.26 7.22 -14.12
CA ILE A 100 -7.22 7.02 -15.58
C ILE A 100 -5.84 6.51 -16.02
N GLU A 101 -4.77 7.13 -15.53
CA GLU A 101 -3.40 6.77 -15.89
C GLU A 101 -3.08 5.32 -15.51
N LEU A 102 -3.36 4.92 -14.27
CA LEU A 102 -3.11 3.57 -13.77
C LEU A 102 -3.89 2.52 -14.58
N ILE A 103 -5.18 2.75 -14.83
CA ILE A 103 -5.97 1.81 -15.64
C ILE A 103 -5.39 1.71 -17.06
N GLN A 104 -5.08 2.84 -17.71
CA GLN A 104 -4.52 2.82 -19.06
C GLN A 104 -3.18 2.08 -19.15
N PHE A 105 -2.34 2.23 -18.13
CA PHE A 105 -1.03 1.62 -18.10
C PHE A 105 -1.11 0.09 -17.95
N TYR A 106 -1.97 -0.40 -17.04
CA TYR A 106 -2.00 -1.82 -16.68
C TYR A 106 -3.08 -2.67 -17.36
N LYS A 107 -4.06 -2.09 -18.06
CA LYS A 107 -5.21 -2.80 -18.66
C LYS A 107 -4.91 -3.81 -19.79
N SER A 108 -3.69 -4.33 -19.89
CA SER A 108 -3.36 -5.37 -20.87
C SER A 108 -4.19 -6.64 -20.61
N PRO A 109 -4.90 -7.20 -21.62
CA PRO A 109 -5.75 -8.38 -21.43
C PRO A 109 -4.99 -9.67 -21.11
N ASN A 110 -3.64 -9.65 -21.16
CA ASN A 110 -2.82 -10.81 -20.81
C ASN A 110 -2.75 -11.04 -19.29
N VAL A 111 -2.83 -9.97 -18.50
CA VAL A 111 -2.59 -9.98 -17.04
C VAL A 111 -3.64 -9.21 -16.24
N TYR A 112 -4.44 -8.37 -16.91
CA TYR A 112 -5.51 -7.62 -16.29
C TYR A 112 -6.85 -8.33 -16.54
N TYR A 113 -7.65 -8.53 -15.50
CA TYR A 113 -8.95 -9.20 -15.64
C TYR A 113 -9.90 -8.35 -16.51
N HIS A 114 -10.56 -8.99 -17.48
CA HIS A 114 -11.53 -8.34 -18.37
C HIS A 114 -12.87 -9.06 -18.34
N TYR A 115 -13.95 -8.29 -18.21
CA TYR A 115 -15.31 -8.77 -18.38
C TYR A 115 -15.88 -8.22 -19.69
N ASN A 116 -16.36 -9.10 -20.58
CA ASN A 116 -16.84 -8.71 -21.91
C ASN A 116 -15.87 -7.80 -22.70
N SER A 117 -14.58 -8.12 -22.63
CA SER A 117 -13.48 -7.34 -23.26
C SER A 117 -13.27 -5.93 -22.70
N GLN A 118 -13.86 -5.59 -21.56
CA GLN A 118 -13.62 -4.34 -20.84
C GLN A 118 -12.74 -4.62 -19.61
N PRO A 119 -11.72 -3.80 -19.31
CA PRO A 119 -10.94 -3.97 -18.09
C PRO A 119 -11.85 -3.78 -16.88
N PHE A 120 -11.83 -4.74 -15.96
CA PHE A 120 -12.69 -4.73 -14.79
C PHE A 120 -12.08 -3.84 -13.71
N VAL A 121 -12.85 -2.96 -13.09
CA VAL A 121 -12.37 -2.05 -12.05
C VAL A 121 -13.39 -1.96 -10.93
N SER A 122 -12.92 -1.92 -9.69
CA SER A 122 -13.73 -1.73 -8.49
C SER A 122 -13.16 -0.62 -7.61
N THR A 123 -13.85 -0.32 -6.51
CA THR A 123 -13.40 0.58 -5.45
C THR A 123 -13.73 -0.01 -4.10
N PHE A 124 -13.03 0.44 -3.06
CA PHE A 124 -13.53 0.43 -1.70
C PHE A 124 -14.03 1.84 -1.37
N GLU A 125 -15.34 1.96 -1.15
CA GLU A 125 -16.04 3.23 -0.96
C GLU A 125 -15.77 4.28 -2.07
N GLY A 126 -15.93 5.57 -1.76
CA GLY A 126 -15.78 6.70 -2.68
C GLY A 126 -17.05 7.21 -3.39
N PRO A 127 -18.28 7.07 -2.84
CA PRO A 127 -19.49 7.56 -3.53
C PRO A 127 -19.48 9.09 -3.76
N ALA A 128 -18.78 9.85 -2.91
CA ALA A 128 -18.60 11.29 -3.09
C ALA A 128 -17.87 11.66 -4.41
N ASN A 129 -17.11 10.71 -4.97
CA ASN A 129 -16.37 10.84 -6.22
C ASN A 129 -17.06 10.15 -7.40
N ALA A 130 -18.30 9.69 -7.25
CA ALA A 130 -19.01 8.94 -8.31
C ALA A 130 -19.10 9.69 -9.65
N VAL A 131 -19.16 11.03 -9.63
CA VAL A 131 -19.21 11.85 -10.85
C VAL A 131 -17.93 11.73 -11.70
N ASP A 132 -16.78 11.52 -11.07
CA ASP A 132 -15.51 11.35 -11.80
C ASP A 132 -15.53 10.11 -12.69
N TRP A 133 -16.23 9.06 -12.25
CA TRP A 133 -16.31 7.78 -12.95
C TRP A 133 -17.00 7.86 -14.32
N VAL A 134 -17.81 8.89 -14.57
CA VAL A 134 -18.39 9.12 -15.91
C VAL A 134 -17.28 9.37 -16.94
N GLU A 135 -16.27 10.15 -16.57
CA GLU A 135 -15.12 10.42 -17.44
C GLU A 135 -14.09 9.28 -17.38
N VAL A 136 -13.81 8.71 -16.20
CA VAL A 136 -12.90 7.55 -16.08
C VAL A 136 -13.32 6.42 -17.01
N LYS A 137 -14.60 6.02 -16.96
CA LYS A 137 -15.14 4.97 -17.84
C LYS A 137 -15.03 5.34 -19.31
N LYS A 138 -15.34 6.58 -19.67
CA LYS A 138 -15.28 7.06 -21.06
C LYS A 138 -13.85 6.97 -21.62
N GLU A 139 -12.85 7.37 -20.84
CA GLU A 139 -11.47 7.42 -21.31
C GLU A 139 -10.80 6.03 -21.28
N THR A 140 -11.12 5.20 -20.27
CA THR A 140 -10.48 3.89 -20.08
C THR A 140 -11.19 2.74 -20.79
N GLY A 141 -12.52 2.84 -20.94
CA GLY A 141 -13.40 1.79 -21.42
C GLY A 141 -13.68 0.68 -20.40
N CYS A 142 -13.46 0.94 -19.10
CA CYS A 142 -13.61 -0.06 -18.05
C CYS A 142 -15.06 -0.49 -17.77
N PHE A 143 -15.19 -1.73 -17.29
CA PHE A 143 -16.38 -2.24 -16.62
C PHE A 143 -16.25 -1.91 -15.14
N PHE A 144 -17.20 -1.16 -14.59
CA PHE A 144 -17.07 -0.57 -13.26
C PHE A 144 -18.03 -1.20 -12.25
N ALA A 145 -17.47 -1.82 -11.21
CA ALA A 145 -18.16 -2.51 -10.13
C ALA A 145 -17.73 -1.98 -8.74
N PRO A 146 -18.13 -0.75 -8.35
CA PRO A 146 -17.73 -0.16 -7.07
C PRO A 146 -18.39 -0.86 -5.88
N ASP A 147 -17.68 -0.85 -4.76
CA ASP A 147 -18.31 -0.92 -3.43
C ASP A 147 -18.70 0.48 -2.97
N TRP A 148 -20.00 0.75 -2.91
CA TRP A 148 -20.57 1.95 -2.29
C TRP A 148 -21.58 1.54 -1.21
N SER A 149 -21.20 0.56 -0.40
CA SER A 149 -22.07 -0.01 0.64
C SER A 149 -22.54 1.01 1.67
N SER A 150 -21.78 2.09 1.92
CA SER A 150 -22.21 3.22 2.76
C SER A 150 -23.52 3.90 2.32
N LEU A 151 -23.91 3.79 1.04
CA LEU A 151 -25.18 4.30 0.53
C LEU A 151 -26.30 3.25 0.51
N GLY A 152 -25.95 1.95 0.54
CA GLY A 152 -26.83 0.86 0.16
C GLY A 152 -27.15 0.81 -1.33
N ALA A 153 -27.64 -0.34 -1.81
CA ALA A 153 -27.79 -0.63 -3.24
C ALA A 153 -28.61 0.38 -4.03
N MET A 154 -29.76 0.81 -3.51
CA MET A 154 -30.68 1.70 -4.23
C MET A 154 -30.05 3.08 -4.53
N GLU A 155 -29.42 3.69 -3.53
CA GLU A 155 -28.82 5.02 -3.68
C GLU A 155 -27.47 4.93 -4.40
N ALA A 156 -26.71 3.84 -4.21
CA ALA A 156 -25.51 3.55 -4.99
C ALA A 156 -25.81 3.46 -6.50
N MET A 157 -26.88 2.76 -6.91
CA MET A 157 -27.26 2.65 -8.32
C MET A 157 -27.70 3.95 -8.97
N LYS A 158 -28.11 4.96 -8.19
CA LYS A 158 -28.50 6.28 -8.71
C LYS A 158 -27.30 7.22 -8.89
N GLN A 159 -26.15 6.91 -8.28
CA GLN A 159 -25.00 7.79 -8.32
C GLN A 159 -24.55 8.06 -9.76
N ALA A 160 -24.26 9.34 -10.02
CA ALA A 160 -23.81 9.85 -11.31
C ALA A 160 -24.63 9.34 -12.51
N ASP A 161 -25.97 9.34 -12.37
CA ASP A 161 -26.93 8.91 -13.41
C ASP A 161 -26.76 7.43 -13.80
N GLY A 162 -26.45 6.57 -12.81
CA GLY A 162 -26.32 5.13 -13.00
C GLY A 162 -25.01 4.71 -13.64
N VAL A 163 -23.91 5.39 -13.30
CA VAL A 163 -22.58 5.18 -13.89
C VAL A 163 -22.03 3.76 -13.68
N ALA A 164 -22.40 3.09 -12.59
CA ALA A 164 -21.93 1.74 -12.26
C ALA A 164 -22.52 0.67 -13.20
N ASP A 165 -21.69 -0.25 -13.69
CA ASP A 165 -22.15 -1.40 -14.49
C ASP A 165 -22.60 -2.58 -13.62
N ALA A 166 -22.06 -2.65 -12.41
CA ALA A 166 -22.33 -3.64 -11.37
C ALA A 166 -22.16 -2.98 -10.00
N LEU A 167 -22.55 -3.66 -8.93
CA LEU A 167 -22.21 -3.25 -7.57
C LEU A 167 -21.58 -4.38 -6.79
N PHE A 168 -20.59 -4.03 -5.98
CA PHE A 168 -20.03 -4.86 -4.93
C PHE A 168 -20.65 -4.45 -3.59
N SER A 169 -20.89 -5.41 -2.72
CA SER A 169 -21.29 -5.17 -1.33
C SER A 169 -20.18 -5.56 -0.38
N TRP A 170 -19.93 -4.78 0.66
CA TRP A 170 -18.99 -5.11 1.74
C TRP A 170 -19.64 -5.87 2.90
N ALA A 171 -20.95 -6.15 2.82
CA ALA A 171 -21.72 -6.80 3.88
C ALA A 171 -21.49 -8.33 3.92
N ALA A 172 -20.30 -8.77 4.33
CA ALA A 172 -19.94 -10.19 4.38
C ALA A 172 -20.31 -10.88 5.70
N TRP A 173 -20.63 -10.13 6.75
CA TRP A 173 -20.77 -10.63 8.12
C TRP A 173 -22.14 -10.30 8.75
N PRO A 174 -22.64 -11.15 9.67
CA PRO A 174 -23.95 -10.95 10.28
C PRO A 174 -23.96 -9.78 11.26
N ASN A 175 -25.11 -9.12 11.36
CA ASN A 175 -25.35 -8.11 12.39
C ASN A 175 -25.88 -8.78 13.67
N GLY A 176 -25.00 -8.90 14.66
CA GLY A 176 -25.31 -9.46 15.98
C GLY A 176 -25.05 -10.97 16.09
N PRO A 177 -25.51 -11.62 17.17
CA PRO A 177 -25.20 -13.01 17.49
C PRO A 177 -26.03 -14.02 16.68
N VAL A 178 -26.30 -13.72 15.41
CA VAL A 178 -27.14 -14.52 14.49
C VAL A 178 -26.30 -15.11 13.37
N ASN A 179 -26.82 -16.13 12.70
CA ASN A 179 -26.18 -16.64 11.47
C ASN A 179 -26.39 -15.65 10.33
N MET A 180 -25.51 -15.72 9.34
CA MET A 180 -25.57 -14.83 8.18
C MET A 180 -26.80 -15.08 7.32
N ASP A 181 -27.45 -14.02 6.85
CA ASP A 181 -28.59 -14.06 5.95
C ASP A 181 -28.22 -13.58 4.53
N THR A 182 -29.22 -13.50 3.64
CA THR A 182 -29.07 -13.05 2.26
C THR A 182 -29.94 -11.85 1.89
N TYR A 183 -30.50 -11.14 2.86
CA TYR A 183 -31.45 -10.06 2.56
C TYR A 183 -30.76 -8.86 1.91
N THR A 184 -29.55 -8.54 2.39
CA THR A 184 -28.72 -7.51 1.76
C THR A 184 -28.37 -7.91 0.32
N ASP A 185 -27.92 -9.15 0.09
CA ASP A 185 -27.61 -9.65 -1.27
C ASP A 185 -28.84 -9.55 -2.19
N ALA A 186 -30.02 -9.97 -1.70
CA ALA A 186 -31.28 -9.90 -2.44
C ALA A 186 -31.66 -8.45 -2.79
N SER A 187 -31.37 -7.49 -1.90
CA SER A 187 -31.59 -6.08 -2.18
C SER A 187 -30.71 -5.58 -3.33
N TYR A 188 -29.43 -5.95 -3.38
CA TYR A 188 -28.52 -5.62 -4.47
C TYR A 188 -29.02 -6.21 -5.78
N ILE A 189 -29.32 -7.52 -5.81
CA ILE A 189 -29.84 -8.21 -6.99
C ILE A 189 -31.10 -7.52 -7.54
N ASN A 190 -32.02 -7.12 -6.65
CA ASN A 190 -33.26 -6.45 -7.05
C ASN A 190 -33.01 -5.05 -7.63
N TYR A 191 -32.23 -4.20 -6.96
CA TYR A 191 -31.97 -2.82 -7.41
C TYR A 191 -31.02 -2.71 -8.61
N LEU A 192 -30.24 -3.75 -8.89
CA LEU A 192 -29.39 -3.84 -10.09
C LEU A 192 -30.20 -4.06 -11.37
N GLU A 193 -31.47 -4.48 -11.28
CA GLU A 193 -32.38 -4.68 -12.43
C GLU A 193 -31.76 -5.53 -13.56
N GLY A 194 -31.00 -6.56 -13.19
CA GLY A 194 -30.31 -7.47 -14.12
C GLY A 194 -28.88 -7.07 -14.50
N LYS A 195 -28.34 -5.99 -13.92
CA LYS A 195 -26.89 -5.73 -13.92
C LYS A 195 -26.17 -6.73 -12.98
N PRO A 196 -24.88 -7.03 -13.24
CA PRO A 196 -24.13 -7.97 -12.43
C PRO A 196 -24.01 -7.56 -10.95
N TYR A 197 -24.12 -8.55 -10.06
CA TYR A 197 -23.84 -8.40 -8.64
C TYR A 197 -22.50 -9.07 -8.28
N MET A 198 -21.70 -8.40 -7.46
CA MET A 198 -20.52 -8.97 -6.82
C MET A 198 -20.81 -9.22 -5.34
N MET A 199 -20.90 -10.50 -4.96
CA MET A 199 -21.25 -10.95 -3.63
C MET A 199 -20.00 -11.08 -2.75
N PRO A 200 -19.99 -10.53 -1.53
CA PRO A 200 -18.86 -10.73 -0.61
C PRO A 200 -18.93 -12.09 0.08
N VAL A 201 -17.79 -12.77 0.21
CA VAL A 201 -17.64 -14.00 1.00
C VAL A 201 -16.44 -13.85 1.91
N SER A 202 -16.59 -14.11 3.20
CA SER A 202 -15.52 -13.96 4.20
C SER A 202 -15.62 -15.01 5.30
N PRO A 203 -14.50 -15.53 5.83
CA PRO A 203 -14.53 -16.61 6.83
C PRO A 203 -14.65 -16.13 8.28
N TRP A 204 -14.14 -14.95 8.61
CA TRP A 204 -14.02 -14.44 9.98
C TRP A 204 -13.93 -12.91 9.96
N PHE A 205 -14.08 -12.23 11.10
CA PHE A 205 -13.70 -10.83 11.25
C PHE A 205 -13.39 -10.51 12.70
N PHE A 206 -12.21 -9.94 12.95
CA PHE A 206 -11.84 -9.38 14.24
C PHE A 206 -10.76 -8.32 14.03
N THR A 207 -10.96 -7.15 14.62
CA THR A 207 -9.96 -6.09 14.62
C THR A 207 -9.84 -5.45 16.00
N ASN A 208 -8.62 -5.08 16.37
CA ASN A 208 -8.29 -4.20 17.49
C ASN A 208 -7.14 -3.29 17.05
N MET A 209 -7.51 -2.26 16.30
CA MET A 209 -6.63 -1.26 15.70
C MET A 209 -7.13 0.18 16.04
N PRO A 210 -6.95 0.65 17.29
CA PRO A 210 -7.41 1.97 17.72
C PRO A 210 -6.84 3.15 16.93
N GLY A 211 -5.68 2.98 16.28
CA GLY A 211 -5.10 3.99 15.38
C GLY A 211 -5.95 4.25 14.12
N TYR A 212 -6.88 3.36 13.80
CA TYR A 212 -7.86 3.50 12.73
C TYR A 212 -9.30 3.65 13.26
N ASP A 213 -9.46 3.89 14.56
CA ASP A 213 -10.77 3.89 15.25
C ASP A 213 -11.53 2.56 15.08
N LYS A 214 -10.79 1.44 15.01
CA LYS A 214 -11.36 0.09 14.84
C LYS A 214 -11.11 -0.80 16.04
N ASN A 215 -12.18 -1.33 16.64
CA ASN A 215 -12.10 -2.35 17.68
C ASN A 215 -13.41 -3.15 17.84
N TRP A 216 -13.69 -4.06 16.93
CA TRP A 216 -14.88 -4.90 17.00
C TRP A 216 -14.66 -6.27 16.36
N LEU A 217 -15.64 -7.16 16.55
CA LEU A 217 -15.78 -8.40 15.78
C LEU A 217 -17.21 -8.59 15.28
N TRP A 218 -17.35 -9.35 14.20
CA TRP A 218 -18.62 -9.94 13.80
C TRP A 218 -18.59 -11.46 14.01
N ARG A 219 -19.75 -12.10 13.99
CA ARG A 219 -19.82 -13.56 14.21
C ARG A 219 -19.23 -14.32 13.03
N GLY A 220 -18.07 -14.93 13.24
CA GLY A 220 -17.39 -15.77 12.24
C GLY A 220 -17.63 -17.29 12.37
N ASP A 221 -18.46 -17.71 13.33
CA ASP A 221 -18.70 -19.11 13.73
C ASP A 221 -18.89 -20.09 12.54
N ASP A 222 -20.06 -20.06 11.89
CA ASP A 222 -20.43 -20.98 10.80
C ASP A 222 -20.32 -20.30 9.40
N ILE A 223 -19.90 -19.03 9.37
CA ILE A 223 -20.11 -18.13 8.22
C ILE A 223 -19.42 -18.57 6.93
N TRP A 224 -18.24 -19.19 7.03
CA TRP A 224 -17.53 -19.67 5.84
C TRP A 224 -18.33 -20.75 5.12
N PHE A 225 -19.01 -21.63 5.85
CA PHE A 225 -19.89 -22.63 5.25
C PHE A 225 -21.19 -21.99 4.73
N ASP A 226 -21.81 -21.12 5.54
CA ASP A 226 -23.08 -20.49 5.20
C ASP A 226 -22.98 -19.62 3.95
N ARG A 227 -21.99 -18.70 3.87
CA ARG A 227 -21.82 -17.80 2.71
C ARG A 227 -21.55 -18.55 1.41
N TRP A 228 -20.77 -19.63 1.43
CA TRP A 228 -20.54 -20.43 0.22
C TRP A 228 -21.81 -21.16 -0.24
N ASN A 229 -22.62 -21.71 0.66
CA ASN A 229 -23.91 -22.30 0.28
C ASN A 229 -24.89 -21.23 -0.26
N GLN A 230 -24.92 -20.05 0.36
CA GLN A 230 -25.71 -18.92 -0.11
C GLN A 230 -25.25 -18.47 -1.51
N ALA A 231 -23.94 -18.39 -1.76
CA ALA A 231 -23.40 -18.07 -3.09
C ALA A 231 -23.75 -19.12 -4.14
N LEU A 232 -23.81 -20.41 -3.78
CA LEU A 232 -24.28 -21.46 -4.68
C LEU A 232 -25.78 -21.34 -4.99
N PHE A 233 -26.60 -20.90 -4.04
CA PHE A 233 -28.04 -20.69 -4.25
C PHE A 233 -28.36 -19.42 -5.05
N LEU A 234 -27.80 -18.28 -4.64
CA LEU A 234 -28.00 -16.99 -5.31
C LEU A 234 -27.33 -16.96 -6.68
N ALA A 235 -26.18 -17.64 -6.78
CA ALA A 235 -25.37 -17.79 -7.98
C ALA A 235 -25.11 -16.47 -8.73
N PRO A 236 -24.57 -15.43 -8.03
CA PRO A 236 -24.29 -14.10 -8.60
C PRO A 236 -23.33 -14.19 -9.80
N GLU A 237 -23.10 -13.07 -10.49
CA GLU A 237 -22.10 -13.01 -11.55
C GLU A 237 -20.68 -13.07 -10.99
N PHE A 238 -20.43 -12.40 -9.87
CA PHE A 238 -19.10 -12.33 -9.26
C PHE A 238 -19.18 -12.64 -7.77
N VAL A 239 -18.12 -13.26 -7.26
CA VAL A 239 -17.86 -13.37 -5.82
C VAL A 239 -16.50 -12.73 -5.56
N GLU A 240 -16.41 -11.90 -4.53
CA GLU A 240 -15.13 -11.45 -4.01
C GLU A 240 -14.92 -12.00 -2.59
N ILE A 241 -13.85 -12.76 -2.42
CA ILE A 241 -13.42 -13.23 -1.10
C ILE A 241 -12.72 -12.07 -0.40
N ILE A 242 -13.31 -11.56 0.69
CA ILE A 242 -12.68 -10.55 1.55
C ILE A 242 -12.11 -11.27 2.79
N SER A 243 -10.81 -11.55 2.85
CA SER A 243 -9.73 -11.14 1.94
C SER A 243 -8.64 -12.20 1.78
N TRP A 244 -7.67 -11.95 0.91
CA TRP A 244 -6.46 -12.73 0.79
C TRP A 244 -5.50 -12.44 1.96
N ASN A 245 -5.18 -11.18 2.26
CA ASN A 245 -4.09 -10.83 3.19
C ASN A 245 -4.38 -9.61 4.09
N ASP A 246 -5.64 -9.34 4.43
CA ASP A 246 -5.95 -8.33 5.45
C ASP A 246 -5.82 -8.91 6.86
N PHE A 247 -4.59 -8.84 7.39
CA PHE A 247 -4.26 -9.35 8.72
C PHE A 247 -4.83 -8.48 9.85
N GLY A 248 -5.01 -7.18 9.62
CA GLY A 248 -5.54 -6.24 10.61
C GLY A 248 -7.02 -6.47 10.91
N GLU A 249 -7.76 -7.10 10.00
CA GLU A 249 -9.19 -7.41 10.20
C GLU A 249 -9.47 -8.92 10.34
N SER A 250 -8.42 -9.74 10.43
CA SER A 250 -8.47 -11.18 10.71
C SER A 250 -9.31 -12.00 9.72
N HIS A 251 -9.56 -11.51 8.52
CA HIS A 251 -10.39 -12.19 7.53
C HIS A 251 -9.61 -12.70 6.31
N TYR A 252 -8.29 -12.75 6.43
CA TYR A 252 -7.37 -13.30 5.43
C TYR A 252 -7.56 -14.81 5.25
N ILE A 253 -7.37 -15.30 4.02
CA ILE A 253 -7.25 -16.73 3.68
C ILE A 253 -5.86 -17.09 3.13
N GLY A 254 -5.01 -16.09 2.90
CA GLY A 254 -3.63 -16.19 2.45
C GLY A 254 -2.69 -16.75 3.53
N PRO A 255 -1.45 -17.07 3.16
CA PRO A 255 -0.45 -17.53 4.11
C PRO A 255 -0.03 -16.40 5.07
N ILE A 256 0.19 -16.75 6.33
CA ILE A 256 0.82 -15.86 7.30
C ILE A 256 2.35 -16.01 7.25
N ARG A 257 3.05 -14.95 7.62
CA ARG A 257 4.51 -14.96 7.85
C ARG A 257 4.81 -15.29 9.31
N ALA A 258 5.77 -16.18 9.55
CA ALA A 258 6.26 -16.45 10.90
C ALA A 258 6.92 -15.19 11.48
N ALA A 259 6.92 -15.05 12.80
CA ALA A 259 7.48 -13.86 13.45
C ALA A 259 8.99 -13.65 13.20
N ASP A 260 9.72 -14.71 12.83
CA ASP A 260 11.15 -14.69 12.47
C ASP A 260 11.41 -14.62 10.95
N ASP A 261 10.36 -14.52 10.13
CA ASP A 261 10.47 -14.31 8.69
C ASP A 261 10.97 -12.87 8.41
N PRO A 262 11.99 -12.67 7.55
CA PRO A 262 12.50 -11.34 7.20
C PRO A 262 11.44 -10.37 6.64
N LEU A 263 10.34 -10.86 6.08
CA LEU A 263 9.23 -10.06 5.55
C LEU A 263 8.15 -9.75 6.60
N ALA A 264 8.21 -10.33 7.80
CA ALA A 264 7.15 -10.19 8.80
C ALA A 264 6.90 -8.72 9.18
N ASP A 265 7.96 -7.96 9.48
CA ASP A 265 7.86 -6.54 9.85
C ASP A 265 7.21 -5.68 8.75
N GLN A 266 7.41 -6.06 7.48
CA GLN A 266 6.86 -5.36 6.32
C GLN A 266 5.45 -5.83 5.93
N THR A 267 5.08 -7.05 6.33
CA THR A 267 3.77 -7.66 6.07
C THR A 267 2.74 -7.23 7.12
N TYR A 268 3.17 -6.98 8.36
CA TYR A 268 2.31 -6.68 9.51
C TYR A 268 2.33 -5.20 9.95
N THR A 269 2.75 -4.28 9.08
CA THR A 269 2.85 -2.84 9.36
C THR A 269 1.53 -2.20 9.80
N ALA A 270 0.39 -2.77 9.39
CA ALA A 270 -0.94 -2.33 9.81
C ALA A 270 -1.14 -2.43 11.34
N PHE A 271 -0.50 -3.37 12.03
CA PHE A 271 -0.61 -3.48 13.48
C PHE A 271 0.07 -2.31 14.20
N ASP A 272 1.21 -1.84 13.69
CA ASP A 272 1.92 -0.68 14.25
C ASP A 272 1.17 0.62 13.95
N THR A 273 0.75 0.81 12.69
CA THR A 273 0.03 2.01 12.26
C THR A 273 -1.35 2.10 12.92
N GLY A 274 -2.05 0.96 12.99
CA GLY A 274 -3.31 0.78 13.70
C GLY A 274 -3.16 0.78 15.23
N ARG A 275 -1.95 0.93 15.78
CA ARG A 275 -1.68 0.97 17.23
C ARG A 275 -2.28 -0.21 17.98
N SER A 276 -2.24 -1.38 17.38
CA SER A 276 -2.80 -2.60 17.95
C SER A 276 -2.05 -2.98 19.24
N PRO A 277 -2.74 -3.45 20.29
CA PRO A 277 -2.08 -3.83 21.53
C PRO A 277 -1.14 -5.04 21.39
N TYR A 278 -1.34 -5.87 20.35
CA TYR A 278 -0.50 -7.02 20.00
C TYR A 278 -0.88 -7.51 18.60
N ASN A 279 -0.01 -8.27 17.94
CA ASN A 279 -0.33 -8.88 16.64
C ASN A 279 -1.13 -10.18 16.84
N TYR A 280 -2.43 -10.14 16.57
CA TYR A 280 -3.36 -11.28 16.68
C TYR A 280 -3.37 -12.23 15.47
N ALA A 281 -2.59 -11.96 14.42
CA ALA A 281 -2.42 -12.86 13.27
C ALA A 281 -1.25 -13.85 13.44
N LEU A 282 -0.30 -13.58 14.34
CA LEU A 282 0.82 -14.48 14.63
C LEU A 282 0.33 -15.84 15.15
N ASP A 283 0.84 -16.91 14.56
CA ASP A 283 0.46 -18.30 14.86
C ASP A 283 -1.06 -18.60 14.70
N MET A 284 -1.76 -17.80 13.89
CA MET A 284 -3.18 -17.99 13.56
C MET A 284 -3.32 -18.24 12.05
N PRO A 285 -2.91 -19.42 11.54
CA PRO A 285 -3.02 -19.75 10.12
C PRO A 285 -4.48 -19.84 9.70
N HIS A 286 -4.82 -19.29 8.54
CA HIS A 286 -6.16 -19.31 7.94
C HIS A 286 -6.22 -20.03 6.58
N ASP A 287 -5.07 -20.51 6.09
CA ASP A 287 -4.94 -21.20 4.80
C ASP A 287 -5.78 -22.49 4.73
N GLY A 288 -6.12 -23.08 5.88
CA GLY A 288 -7.06 -24.18 5.99
C GLY A 288 -8.47 -23.87 5.45
N TRP A 289 -8.90 -22.62 5.36
CA TRP A 289 -10.17 -22.28 4.71
C TRP A 289 -10.11 -22.38 3.18
N ARG A 290 -8.91 -22.36 2.57
CA ARG A 290 -8.73 -22.46 1.12
C ARG A 290 -8.91 -23.87 0.56
N ILE A 291 -8.71 -24.91 1.36
CA ILE A 291 -8.50 -26.27 0.84
C ILE A 291 -9.70 -26.86 0.06
N PHE A 292 -10.91 -26.32 0.26
CA PHE A 292 -12.12 -26.74 -0.47
C PHE A 292 -12.58 -25.74 -1.52
N LEU A 293 -11.92 -24.58 -1.65
CA LEU A 293 -12.25 -23.58 -2.66
C LEU A 293 -12.25 -24.16 -4.07
N PRO A 294 -11.31 -25.03 -4.50
CA PRO A 294 -11.36 -25.62 -5.84
C PRO A 294 -12.69 -26.31 -6.14
N TYR A 295 -13.20 -27.11 -5.20
CA TYR A 295 -14.48 -27.81 -5.38
C TYR A 295 -15.68 -26.83 -5.41
N VAL A 296 -15.71 -25.87 -4.49
CA VAL A 296 -16.85 -24.95 -4.36
C VAL A 296 -16.89 -23.96 -5.52
N ILE A 297 -15.74 -23.37 -5.88
CA ILE A 297 -15.60 -22.44 -7.00
C ILE A 297 -15.91 -23.13 -8.32
N ASP A 298 -15.41 -24.36 -8.55
CA ASP A 298 -15.75 -25.10 -9.75
C ASP A 298 -17.23 -25.45 -9.81
N THR A 299 -17.86 -25.76 -8.69
CA THR A 299 -19.31 -26.02 -8.63
C THR A 299 -20.09 -24.74 -8.94
N TYR A 300 -19.70 -23.61 -8.37
CA TYR A 300 -20.29 -22.29 -8.65
C TYR A 300 -20.18 -21.92 -10.13
N LYS A 301 -19.01 -22.09 -10.74
CA LYS A 301 -18.74 -21.70 -12.14
C LYS A 301 -19.32 -22.69 -13.16
N ASN A 302 -19.24 -23.99 -12.89
CA ASN A 302 -19.58 -25.04 -13.86
C ASN A 302 -20.91 -25.75 -13.54
N ASN A 303 -21.62 -25.31 -12.50
CA ASN A 303 -22.78 -25.99 -11.90
C ASN A 303 -22.50 -27.37 -11.29
N ILE A 304 -21.32 -27.95 -11.45
CA ILE A 304 -20.97 -29.23 -10.85
C ILE A 304 -19.45 -29.37 -10.79
N SER A 305 -18.94 -29.98 -9.71
CA SER A 305 -17.53 -30.34 -9.59
C SER A 305 -17.37 -31.78 -9.14
N THR A 306 -16.19 -32.32 -9.40
CA THR A 306 -15.79 -33.68 -9.01
C THR A 306 -14.87 -33.60 -7.81
N ILE A 307 -15.16 -34.39 -6.78
CA ILE A 307 -14.28 -34.58 -5.65
C ILE A 307 -13.17 -35.54 -6.05
N THR A 308 -11.94 -35.04 -6.04
CA THR A 308 -10.72 -35.80 -6.35
C THR A 308 -9.98 -36.25 -5.10
N GLN A 309 -10.16 -35.54 -3.98
CA GLN A 309 -9.62 -35.88 -2.67
C GLN A 309 -10.63 -35.51 -1.58
N GLU A 310 -10.69 -36.35 -0.55
CA GLU A 310 -11.48 -36.09 0.65
C GLU A 310 -10.64 -35.35 1.69
N GLY A 311 -11.26 -34.54 2.55
CA GLY A 311 -10.51 -33.81 3.58
C GLY A 311 -11.40 -33.23 4.66
N VAL A 312 -10.76 -32.53 5.61
CA VAL A 312 -11.42 -31.77 6.67
C VAL A 312 -10.67 -30.46 6.90
N THR A 313 -11.42 -29.40 7.18
CA THR A 313 -10.94 -28.14 7.72
C THR A 313 -11.67 -27.86 9.04
N GLY A 314 -11.02 -27.22 9.99
CA GLY A 314 -11.63 -26.88 11.28
C GLY A 314 -11.00 -25.67 11.92
N TRP A 315 -11.82 -24.89 12.64
CA TRP A 315 -11.42 -23.62 13.23
C TRP A 315 -12.06 -23.39 14.60
N TYR A 316 -11.33 -22.68 15.46
CA TYR A 316 -11.72 -22.37 16.84
C TYR A 316 -10.82 -21.30 17.46
N ARG A 317 -11.31 -20.64 18.51
CA ARG A 317 -10.49 -19.78 19.38
C ARG A 317 -9.64 -20.62 20.34
N LEU A 318 -8.45 -20.13 20.67
CA LEU A 318 -7.46 -20.88 21.46
C LEU A 318 -7.72 -20.90 22.98
N ASN A 319 -8.74 -20.18 23.44
CA ASN A 319 -9.25 -20.30 24.79
C ASN A 319 -10.73 -19.94 24.85
N LYS A 320 -11.34 -20.22 26.01
CA LYS A 320 -12.71 -19.83 26.31
C LYS A 320 -12.85 -18.30 26.29
N ALA A 321 -13.97 -17.76 25.81
CA ALA A 321 -14.29 -16.34 25.95
C ALA A 321 -14.18 -15.87 27.42
N GLY A 322 -13.50 -14.74 27.61
CA GLY A 322 -13.30 -14.13 28.93
C GLY A 322 -12.28 -14.86 29.79
N ALA A 323 -11.42 -15.71 29.21
CA ALA A 323 -10.33 -16.36 29.96
C ALA A 323 -9.12 -15.44 30.16
N CYS A 324 -9.01 -14.38 29.35
CA CYS A 324 -8.00 -13.34 29.49
C CYS A 324 -8.39 -12.26 30.51
N SER A 325 -7.39 -11.51 30.99
CA SER A 325 -7.62 -10.44 31.98
C SER A 325 -8.32 -9.21 31.42
N SER A 326 -8.28 -9.06 30.09
CA SER A 326 -8.91 -7.97 29.34
C SER A 326 -9.43 -8.55 28.03
N ASP A 327 -10.59 -8.09 27.58
CA ASP A 327 -11.14 -8.33 26.23
C ASP A 327 -10.55 -7.37 25.19
N GLY A 328 -9.69 -6.43 25.61
CA GLY A 328 -9.09 -5.42 24.74
C GLY A 328 -10.01 -4.24 24.44
N GLY A 329 -11.14 -4.10 25.16
CA GLY A 329 -12.18 -3.12 24.86
C GLY A 329 -13.00 -3.45 23.61
N THR A 330 -12.78 -4.62 23.02
CA THR A 330 -13.45 -5.06 21.79
C THR A 330 -14.96 -5.18 22.03
N THR A 331 -15.75 -4.71 21.06
CA THR A 331 -17.20 -4.91 21.02
C THR A 331 -17.60 -5.93 19.96
N GLY A 332 -18.73 -6.58 20.16
CA GLY A 332 -19.41 -7.32 19.11
C GLY A 332 -20.27 -6.36 18.30
N ASN A 333 -20.10 -6.30 16.97
CA ASN A 333 -20.57 -5.20 16.12
C ASN A 333 -19.97 -3.83 16.52
N THR A 334 -20.30 -2.77 15.80
CA THR A 334 -19.85 -1.41 16.15
C THR A 334 -20.94 -0.34 16.03
N TYR A 335 -21.02 0.52 17.04
CA TYR A 335 -21.92 1.69 17.02
C TYR A 335 -21.55 2.69 15.92
N SER A 336 -20.29 2.70 15.46
CA SER A 336 -19.80 3.59 14.40
C SER A 336 -20.51 3.33 13.05
N GLN A 337 -20.97 2.09 12.86
CA GLN A 337 -21.82 1.67 11.74
C GLN A 337 -23.31 1.63 12.11
N LEU A 338 -23.69 2.27 13.22
CA LEU A 338 -25.07 2.35 13.75
C LEU A 338 -25.68 0.97 14.05
N GLN A 339 -24.82 -0.02 14.35
CA GLN A 339 -25.23 -1.35 14.76
C GLN A 339 -25.45 -1.38 16.28
N VAL A 340 -26.37 -2.24 16.74
CA VAL A 340 -26.43 -2.58 18.16
C VAL A 340 -25.15 -3.33 18.52
N GLU A 341 -24.45 -2.84 19.53
CA GLU A 341 -23.27 -3.50 20.08
C GLU A 341 -23.64 -4.57 21.10
N TYR A 342 -22.80 -5.60 21.17
CA TYR A 342 -22.89 -6.72 22.08
C TYR A 342 -21.55 -6.88 22.78
N TRP A 343 -21.54 -7.59 23.91
CA TRP A 343 -20.27 -8.05 24.44
C TRP A 343 -19.70 -9.14 23.52
N PRO A 344 -18.39 -9.19 23.26
CA PRO A 344 -17.77 -10.19 22.38
C PRO A 344 -18.16 -11.64 22.66
N TYR A 345 -18.29 -12.00 23.94
CA TYR A 345 -18.66 -13.35 24.37
C TYR A 345 -20.12 -13.74 24.05
N GLU A 346 -20.95 -12.78 23.66
CA GLU A 346 -22.31 -13.00 23.16
C GLU A 346 -22.32 -13.27 21.66
N ILE A 347 -21.33 -12.75 20.92
CA ILE A 347 -21.19 -12.92 19.46
C ILE A 347 -20.58 -14.26 19.08
N VAL A 348 -19.41 -14.61 19.65
CA VAL A 348 -18.67 -15.82 19.27
C VAL A 348 -18.87 -16.96 20.25
N GLN A 349 -19.10 -18.16 19.73
CA GLN A 349 -19.35 -19.32 20.56
C GLN A 349 -18.05 -20.03 20.98
N ASP A 350 -18.05 -20.64 22.18
CA ASP A 350 -16.99 -21.55 22.62
C ASP A 350 -17.17 -22.95 21.99
N LYS A 351 -16.98 -23.01 20.67
CA LYS A 351 -17.10 -24.22 19.84
C LYS A 351 -15.90 -24.45 18.93
N ILE A 352 -15.73 -25.71 18.54
CA ILE A 352 -14.87 -26.16 17.44
C ILE A 352 -15.77 -26.39 16.23
N PHE A 353 -15.53 -25.63 15.18
CA PHE A 353 -16.26 -25.70 13.91
C PHE A 353 -15.45 -26.51 12.90
N TYR A 354 -16.13 -27.24 12.02
CA TYR A 354 -15.47 -28.08 11.04
C TYR A 354 -16.34 -28.33 9.80
N SER A 355 -15.67 -28.41 8.65
CA SER A 355 -16.27 -28.81 7.39
C SER A 355 -15.45 -29.95 6.78
N ALA A 356 -16.10 -30.89 6.11
CA ALA A 356 -15.43 -32.00 5.42
C ALA A 356 -15.98 -32.19 4.02
N LEU A 357 -15.10 -32.21 3.01
CA LEU A 357 -15.43 -32.56 1.64
C LEU A 357 -15.33 -34.07 1.46
N LEU A 358 -16.44 -34.73 1.18
CA LEU A 358 -16.55 -36.20 1.19
C LEU A 358 -17.27 -36.74 -0.05
N GLY A 359 -16.75 -37.84 -0.59
CA GLY A 359 -17.37 -38.61 -1.68
C GLY A 359 -18.45 -39.58 -1.23
N SER A 360 -18.65 -39.74 0.09
CA SER A 360 -19.77 -40.47 0.71
C SER A 360 -19.79 -40.19 2.22
N GLY A 361 -20.88 -40.51 2.90
CA GLY A 361 -21.00 -40.33 4.36
C GLY A 361 -19.81 -40.90 5.15
N ALA A 362 -19.39 -40.16 6.16
CA ALA A 362 -18.34 -40.53 7.11
C ALA A 362 -18.69 -39.99 8.50
N ASP A 363 -18.06 -40.55 9.53
CA ASP A 363 -18.22 -40.12 10.92
C ASP A 363 -17.16 -39.07 11.26
N VAL A 364 -17.54 -38.07 12.06
CA VAL A 364 -16.62 -37.10 12.65
C VAL A 364 -16.36 -37.43 14.12
N LEU A 365 -15.10 -37.29 14.54
CA LEU A 365 -14.70 -37.34 15.94
C LEU A 365 -13.88 -36.11 16.26
N VAL A 366 -14.28 -35.37 17.30
CA VAL A 366 -13.52 -34.23 17.82
C VAL A 366 -13.16 -34.51 19.27
N SER A 367 -11.88 -34.42 19.59
CA SER A 367 -11.41 -34.56 20.97
C SER A 367 -10.55 -33.40 21.41
N VAL A 368 -10.65 -33.06 22.70
CA VAL A 368 -9.85 -32.02 23.36
C VAL A 368 -9.22 -32.62 24.61
N GLY A 369 -7.89 -32.56 24.70
CA GLY A 369 -7.16 -33.21 25.80
C GLY A 369 -7.37 -34.73 25.88
N GLY A 370 -7.76 -35.36 24.76
CA GLY A 370 -8.07 -36.79 24.67
C GLY A 370 -9.51 -37.17 25.05
N ALA A 371 -10.35 -36.22 25.48
CA ALA A 371 -11.78 -36.44 25.71
C ALA A 371 -12.56 -36.24 24.41
N ASP A 372 -13.34 -37.23 24.00
CA ASP A 372 -14.29 -37.12 22.88
C ASP A 372 -15.46 -36.22 23.28
N LEU A 373 -15.77 -35.22 22.45
CA LEU A 373 -16.81 -34.23 22.69
C LEU A 373 -18.17 -34.61 22.08
N GLY A 374 -18.27 -35.74 21.37
CA GLY A 374 -19.52 -36.20 20.77
C GLY A 374 -19.94 -35.36 19.57
N ALA A 375 -18.98 -35.03 18.71
CA ALA A 375 -19.21 -34.28 17.47
C ALA A 375 -20.18 -35.00 16.52
N SER A 376 -20.96 -34.22 15.77
CA SER A 376 -21.93 -34.70 14.78
C SER A 376 -22.15 -33.67 13.68
N TRP A 377 -22.54 -34.12 12.49
CA TRP A 377 -22.94 -33.22 11.41
C TRP A 377 -24.22 -32.47 11.75
N THR A 378 -24.19 -31.14 11.60
CA THR A 378 -25.39 -30.28 11.66
C THR A 378 -25.95 -30.01 10.27
N SER A 379 -25.11 -30.12 9.23
CA SER A 379 -25.52 -30.08 7.83
C SER A 379 -24.82 -31.17 7.02
N THR A 380 -25.57 -31.80 6.10
CA THR A 380 -25.07 -32.83 5.20
C THR A 380 -25.54 -32.53 3.78
N PRO A 381 -24.69 -32.73 2.75
CA PRO A 381 -25.06 -32.43 1.38
C PRO A 381 -26.14 -33.40 0.87
N SER A 382 -27.09 -32.88 0.10
CA SER A 382 -28.11 -33.70 -0.55
C SER A 382 -27.47 -34.78 -1.44
N GLY A 383 -27.91 -36.03 -1.29
CA GLY A 383 -27.30 -37.19 -1.97
C GLY A 383 -25.99 -37.70 -1.33
N GLY A 384 -25.51 -37.09 -0.25
CA GLY A 384 -24.40 -37.58 0.57
C GLY A 384 -23.00 -37.37 -0.02
N ILE A 385 -22.86 -36.58 -1.08
CA ILE A 385 -21.61 -36.25 -1.76
C ILE A 385 -21.45 -34.72 -1.75
N GLY A 386 -20.37 -34.20 -1.17
CA GLY A 386 -20.15 -32.77 -1.06
C GLY A 386 -19.58 -32.36 0.30
N ILE A 387 -19.89 -31.14 0.73
CA ILE A 387 -19.40 -30.59 2.00
C ILE A 387 -20.39 -30.91 3.12
N TYR A 388 -19.88 -31.59 4.14
CA TYR A 388 -20.52 -31.78 5.43
C TYR A 388 -20.04 -30.71 6.39
N HIS A 389 -20.90 -30.25 7.30
CA HIS A 389 -20.55 -29.21 8.27
C HIS A 389 -21.11 -29.53 9.66
N GLY A 390 -20.38 -29.10 10.69
CA GLY A 390 -20.76 -29.31 12.08
C GLY A 390 -19.93 -28.47 13.04
N SER A 391 -20.41 -28.40 14.28
CA SER A 391 -19.67 -27.79 15.37
C SER A 391 -19.92 -28.51 16.69
N VAL A 392 -19.00 -28.39 17.64
CA VAL A 392 -19.14 -29.00 18.97
C VAL A 392 -18.58 -28.06 20.05
N SER A 393 -19.26 -27.95 21.19
CA SER A 393 -18.76 -27.08 22.27
C SER A 393 -17.55 -27.70 22.96
N PHE A 394 -16.52 -26.89 23.18
CA PHE A 394 -15.37 -27.26 24.01
C PHE A 394 -15.52 -26.79 25.47
N THR A 395 -16.69 -26.29 25.87
CA THR A 395 -16.93 -25.80 27.22
C THR A 395 -16.55 -26.85 28.28
N GLY A 396 -15.63 -26.48 29.17
CA GLY A 396 -15.14 -27.36 30.23
C GLY A 396 -13.96 -28.26 29.82
N TYR A 397 -13.45 -28.14 28.59
CA TYR A 397 -12.32 -28.91 28.07
C TYR A 397 -11.18 -27.99 27.64
N SER A 398 -9.95 -28.49 27.77
CA SER A 398 -8.71 -27.82 27.39
C SER A 398 -7.65 -28.85 27.05
N GLY A 399 -6.67 -28.49 26.23
CA GLY A 399 -5.60 -29.36 25.76
C GLY A 399 -5.62 -29.53 24.25
N SER A 400 -4.84 -30.50 23.75
CA SER A 400 -4.67 -30.72 22.31
C SER A 400 -5.99 -31.07 21.62
N VAL A 401 -6.24 -30.42 20.49
CA VAL A 401 -7.42 -30.63 19.66
C VAL A 401 -7.11 -31.64 18.55
N VAL A 402 -7.99 -32.62 18.37
CA VAL A 402 -7.91 -33.56 17.25
C VAL A 402 -9.27 -33.67 16.59
N ILE A 403 -9.33 -33.39 15.29
CA ILE A 403 -10.53 -33.55 14.46
C ILE A 403 -10.23 -34.68 13.46
N SER A 404 -11.02 -35.74 13.48
CA SER A 404 -10.82 -36.93 12.64
C SER A 404 -12.07 -37.28 11.87
N ILE A 405 -11.91 -37.51 10.57
CA ILE A 405 -12.96 -38.07 9.73
C ILE A 405 -12.67 -39.56 9.53
N ASN A 406 -13.66 -40.40 9.82
CA ASN A 406 -13.51 -41.85 9.76
C ASN A 406 -14.62 -42.49 8.94
N ARG A 407 -14.30 -43.52 8.16
CA ARG A 407 -15.29 -44.34 7.44
C ARG A 407 -14.96 -45.81 7.62
N GLY A 408 -15.93 -46.58 8.13
CA GLY A 408 -15.76 -48.02 8.36
C GLY A 408 -14.60 -48.36 9.31
N GLY A 409 -14.27 -47.46 10.26
CA GLY A 409 -13.17 -47.63 11.21
C GLY A 409 -11.78 -47.24 10.69
N ALA A 410 -11.66 -46.75 9.44
CA ALA A 410 -10.42 -46.19 8.90
C ALA A 410 -10.46 -44.66 8.92
N SER A 411 -9.33 -44.02 9.26
CA SER A 411 -9.19 -42.55 9.19
C SER A 411 -8.97 -42.11 7.75
N ILE A 412 -9.75 -41.11 7.31
CA ILE A 412 -9.66 -40.46 6.00
C ILE A 412 -8.69 -39.28 6.08
N ALA A 413 -8.91 -38.42 7.05
CA ALA A 413 -8.14 -37.20 7.31
C ALA A 413 -8.18 -36.89 8.81
N THR A 414 -7.10 -36.32 9.34
CA THR A 414 -6.98 -35.99 10.76
C THR A 414 -6.20 -34.70 10.95
N ILE A 415 -6.84 -33.70 11.55
CA ILE A 415 -6.20 -32.46 11.99
C ILE A 415 -5.67 -32.68 13.40
N LYS A 416 -4.39 -32.33 13.61
CA LYS A 416 -3.80 -32.17 14.93
C LYS A 416 -3.65 -30.68 15.18
N GLY A 417 -4.65 -30.10 15.84
CA GLY A 417 -4.75 -28.66 16.00
C GLY A 417 -3.99 -28.13 17.21
N GLN A 418 -3.88 -26.81 17.26
CA GLN A 418 -3.32 -26.09 18.41
C GLN A 418 -4.15 -26.35 19.67
N SER A 419 -3.51 -26.38 20.83
CA SER A 419 -4.20 -26.73 22.08
C SER A 419 -5.06 -25.58 22.57
N ILE A 420 -6.27 -25.90 23.08
CA ILE A 420 -7.11 -24.95 23.80
C ILE A 420 -6.53 -24.76 25.21
N SER A 421 -6.24 -23.52 25.59
CA SER A 421 -5.65 -23.18 26.88
C SER A 421 -6.65 -23.38 28.03
N THR A 422 -6.12 -23.64 29.23
CA THR A 422 -6.89 -23.66 30.49
C THR A 422 -7.20 -22.25 31.02
N GLY A 423 -6.55 -21.22 30.46
CA GLY A 423 -6.74 -19.81 30.78
C GLY A 423 -6.51 -18.96 29.53
N CYS A 424 -6.01 -17.74 29.69
CA CYS A 424 -5.62 -16.91 28.53
C CYS A 424 -4.56 -17.61 27.67
N ALA A 425 -4.80 -17.74 26.36
CA ALA A 425 -3.78 -18.25 25.44
C ALA A 425 -2.78 -17.16 25.04
N ALA A 426 -3.22 -15.90 24.98
CA ALA A 426 -2.40 -14.78 24.57
C ALA A 426 -1.40 -14.36 25.67
N ALA A 427 -0.13 -14.22 25.29
CA ALA A 427 0.92 -13.75 26.20
C ALA A 427 0.71 -12.29 26.67
N SER A 428 -0.02 -11.48 25.90
CA SER A 428 -0.39 -10.10 26.24
C SER A 428 -1.36 -10.01 27.43
N GLY A 429 -2.08 -11.08 27.74
CA GLY A 429 -3.20 -11.05 28.70
C GLY A 429 -4.47 -10.38 28.14
N VAL A 430 -4.45 -9.99 26.85
CA VAL A 430 -5.58 -9.45 26.10
C VAL A 430 -6.16 -10.57 25.23
N GLU A 431 -7.48 -10.71 25.25
CA GLU A 431 -8.22 -11.74 24.52
C GLU A 431 -7.97 -11.64 23.00
N ASN A 432 -7.58 -12.76 22.39
CA ASN A 432 -7.45 -12.88 20.93
C ASN A 432 -8.71 -13.54 20.36
N TRP A 433 -9.55 -12.72 19.73
CA TRP A 433 -10.79 -13.15 19.11
C TRP A 433 -10.60 -13.68 17.69
N ASN A 434 -9.38 -13.72 17.16
CA ASN A 434 -9.06 -14.39 15.91
C ASN A 434 -9.21 -15.93 16.06
N ALA A 435 -9.40 -16.63 14.94
CA ALA A 435 -9.54 -18.07 14.89
C ALA A 435 -8.23 -18.77 14.48
N TRP A 436 -7.93 -19.90 15.11
CA TRP A 436 -6.91 -20.80 14.58
C TRP A 436 -7.57 -21.74 13.58
N VAL A 437 -7.00 -21.94 12.40
CA VAL A 437 -7.55 -22.82 11.36
C VAL A 437 -6.57 -23.92 11.01
N GLY A 438 -7.06 -25.15 10.96
CA GLY A 438 -6.29 -26.32 10.56
C GLY A 438 -7.01 -27.10 9.47
N SER A 439 -6.24 -27.83 8.68
CA SER A 439 -6.80 -28.67 7.63
C SER A 439 -6.00 -29.96 7.44
N ALA A 440 -6.64 -30.96 6.84
CA ALA A 440 -6.02 -32.21 6.44
C ALA A 440 -6.73 -32.80 5.23
N ILE A 441 -5.97 -33.25 4.23
CA ILE A 441 -6.47 -33.90 3.02
C ILE A 441 -6.02 -35.37 3.01
N SER A 442 -6.87 -36.26 2.52
CA SER A 442 -6.54 -37.65 2.33
C SER A 442 -5.48 -37.83 1.23
N SER A 443 -4.52 -38.71 1.49
CA SER A 443 -3.59 -39.18 0.45
C SER A 443 -4.26 -40.06 -0.61
N THR A 444 -5.48 -40.53 -0.35
CA THR A 444 -6.24 -41.35 -1.30
C THR A 444 -6.96 -40.43 -2.29
N THR A 445 -6.77 -40.71 -3.58
CA THR A 445 -7.54 -40.07 -4.64
C THR A 445 -8.86 -40.80 -4.87
N ILE A 446 -9.91 -40.03 -5.09
CA ILE A 446 -11.23 -40.51 -5.48
C ILE A 446 -11.66 -39.81 -6.78
N ASN A 447 -12.80 -40.21 -7.32
CA ASN A 447 -13.39 -39.57 -8.50
C ASN A 447 -14.90 -39.72 -8.40
N VAL A 448 -15.52 -38.81 -7.63
CA VAL A 448 -16.95 -38.85 -7.32
C VAL A 448 -17.51 -37.45 -7.47
N ALA A 449 -18.65 -37.32 -8.15
CA ALA A 449 -19.37 -36.05 -8.28
C ALA A 449 -20.79 -36.20 -7.69
N PRO A 450 -21.42 -35.10 -7.24
CA PRO A 450 -22.82 -35.12 -6.84
C PRO A 450 -23.73 -35.68 -7.95
N THR A 451 -24.85 -36.29 -7.57
CA THR A 451 -25.77 -36.92 -8.54
C THR A 451 -26.56 -35.93 -9.38
N SER A 452 -26.68 -34.67 -8.92
CA SER A 452 -27.40 -33.58 -9.59
C SER A 452 -26.52 -32.35 -9.62
N SER A 453 -26.49 -31.67 -10.76
CA SER A 453 -25.84 -30.36 -10.89
C SER A 453 -26.61 -29.28 -10.14
N LEU A 454 -25.94 -28.19 -9.80
CA LEU A 454 -26.49 -27.02 -9.12
C LEU A 454 -27.74 -26.46 -9.83
N GLY A 455 -27.72 -26.37 -11.16
CA GLY A 455 -28.87 -25.90 -11.95
C GLY A 455 -30.07 -26.87 -11.99
N GLU A 456 -29.90 -28.11 -11.51
CA GLU A 456 -30.97 -29.08 -11.33
C GLU A 456 -31.49 -29.12 -9.90
N GLN A 457 -30.85 -28.38 -8.98
CA GLN A 457 -31.24 -28.29 -7.58
C GLN A 457 -32.13 -27.05 -7.36
N THR A 458 -32.93 -27.11 -6.30
CA THR A 458 -33.67 -25.97 -5.76
C THR A 458 -33.45 -25.92 -4.25
N CYS A 459 -33.87 -24.83 -3.62
CA CYS A 459 -33.91 -24.77 -2.18
C CYS A 459 -34.89 -25.81 -1.64
N VAL A 460 -34.47 -26.60 -0.65
CA VAL A 460 -35.30 -27.64 0.00
C VAL A 460 -35.45 -27.42 1.51
N GLU A 461 -34.68 -26.50 2.07
CA GLU A 461 -34.82 -26.03 3.43
C GLU A 461 -34.44 -24.55 3.48
N GLY A 462 -35.23 -23.75 4.18
CA GLY A 462 -34.98 -22.32 4.32
C GLY A 462 -35.82 -21.73 5.44
N TRP A 463 -35.53 -20.48 5.79
CA TRP A 463 -36.17 -19.77 6.87
C TRP A 463 -36.41 -18.31 6.48
N GLY A 464 -37.21 -17.60 7.30
CA GLY A 464 -37.51 -16.18 7.13
C GLY A 464 -37.47 -15.49 8.49
N VAL A 465 -37.33 -14.17 8.51
CA VAL A 465 -37.42 -13.38 9.75
C VAL A 465 -38.86 -13.23 10.22
N ASP A 466 -39.06 -12.96 11.51
CA ASP A 466 -40.37 -12.65 12.10
C ASP A 466 -41.50 -13.58 11.64
N ASN A 467 -42.57 -13.02 11.09
CA ASN A 467 -43.76 -13.77 10.68
C ASN A 467 -43.58 -14.48 9.32
N PHE A 468 -42.45 -14.27 8.63
CA PHE A 468 -42.06 -15.06 7.46
C PHE A 468 -41.56 -16.45 7.84
N LEU A 469 -41.06 -16.67 9.06
CA LEU A 469 -40.40 -17.92 9.46
C LEU A 469 -41.19 -19.17 9.03
N GLY A 470 -42.44 -19.28 9.48
CA GLY A 470 -43.26 -20.45 9.18
C GLY A 470 -43.67 -20.56 7.70
N LEU A 471 -43.73 -19.45 6.96
CA LEU A 471 -44.02 -19.43 5.52
C LEU A 471 -42.79 -19.88 4.72
N CYS A 472 -41.62 -19.33 5.02
CA CYS A 472 -40.36 -19.71 4.37
C CYS A 472 -39.98 -21.17 4.66
N GLU A 473 -40.12 -21.65 5.90
CA GLU A 473 -39.91 -23.06 6.24
C GLU A 473 -40.75 -24.00 5.37
N ARG A 474 -42.01 -23.62 5.08
CA ARG A 474 -42.91 -24.45 4.27
C ARG A 474 -42.66 -24.30 2.79
N SER A 475 -42.71 -23.07 2.29
CA SER A 475 -42.52 -22.76 0.87
C SER A 475 -41.17 -23.27 0.33
N CYS A 476 -40.07 -23.02 1.06
CA CYS A 476 -38.74 -23.50 0.68
C CYS A 476 -38.67 -25.04 0.70
N SER A 477 -39.34 -25.72 1.65
CA SER A 477 -39.44 -27.19 1.64
C SER A 477 -40.18 -27.77 0.42
N TRP A 478 -40.92 -26.93 -0.31
CA TRP A 478 -41.60 -27.26 -1.56
C TRP A 478 -40.93 -26.63 -2.79
N GLY A 479 -39.71 -26.10 -2.65
CA GLY A 479 -38.94 -25.57 -3.78
C GLY A 479 -39.32 -24.15 -4.21
N TYR A 480 -40.21 -23.46 -3.47
CA TYR A 480 -40.52 -22.05 -3.68
C TYR A 480 -39.88 -21.23 -2.56
N CYS A 481 -38.69 -20.68 -2.80
CA CYS A 481 -37.94 -19.94 -1.79
C CYS A 481 -37.55 -18.55 -2.34
N PRO A 482 -38.44 -17.55 -2.25
CA PRO A 482 -38.18 -16.22 -2.81
C PRO A 482 -37.09 -15.50 -2.00
N ILE A 483 -35.96 -15.18 -2.64
CA ILE A 483 -34.77 -14.56 -2.01
C ILE A 483 -35.05 -13.23 -1.31
N THR A 484 -36.13 -12.54 -1.72
CA THR A 484 -36.54 -11.25 -1.16
C THR A 484 -37.29 -11.38 0.17
N ALA A 485 -37.55 -12.60 0.64
CA ALA A 485 -38.25 -12.85 1.90
C ALA A 485 -37.73 -14.07 2.67
N CYS A 486 -37.05 -15.00 2.00
CA CYS A 486 -36.55 -16.24 2.57
C CYS A 486 -35.05 -16.41 2.32
N VAL A 487 -34.37 -17.04 3.27
CA VAL A 487 -32.97 -17.46 3.20
C VAL A 487 -32.93 -18.97 2.99
N CYS A 488 -32.22 -19.41 1.95
CA CYS A 488 -32.03 -20.83 1.71
C CYS A 488 -30.91 -21.40 2.60
N SER A 489 -31.16 -22.54 3.22
CA SER A 489 -30.20 -23.25 4.07
C SER A 489 -29.71 -24.56 3.44
N GLU A 490 -30.51 -25.19 2.58
CA GLU A 490 -30.10 -26.42 1.89
C GLU A 490 -30.60 -26.47 0.44
N LEU A 491 -29.70 -26.86 -0.45
CA LEU A 491 -30.00 -27.17 -1.85
C LEU A 491 -30.16 -28.68 -2.04
N GLY A 492 -31.13 -29.07 -2.86
CA GLY A 492 -31.37 -30.46 -3.19
C GLY A 492 -32.23 -30.65 -4.43
N PRO A 493 -32.50 -31.91 -4.82
CA PRO A 493 -33.40 -32.22 -5.91
C PRO A 493 -34.79 -31.58 -5.69
N PRO A 494 -35.48 -31.13 -6.76
CA PRO A 494 -36.80 -30.54 -6.66
C PRO A 494 -37.76 -31.39 -5.84
N PRO A 495 -38.32 -30.86 -4.74
CA PRO A 495 -39.18 -31.63 -3.87
C PRO A 495 -40.54 -31.87 -4.53
N THR A 496 -41.31 -32.80 -3.97
CA THR A 496 -42.70 -32.99 -4.40
C THR A 496 -43.58 -31.91 -3.78
N VAL A 497 -44.08 -31.00 -4.61
CA VAL A 497 -45.04 -29.97 -4.20
C VAL A 497 -46.41 -30.62 -3.93
N PRO A 498 -47.11 -30.27 -2.84
CA PRO A 498 -48.51 -30.66 -2.63
C PRO A 498 -49.39 -30.26 -3.82
N LYS A 499 -50.59 -30.83 -3.92
CA LYS A 499 -51.54 -30.40 -4.97
C LYS A 499 -52.21 -29.10 -4.56
N ASP A 500 -52.43 -28.23 -5.54
CA ASP A 500 -53.27 -27.05 -5.42
C ASP A 500 -54.63 -27.41 -4.81
N THR A 501 -54.95 -26.70 -3.73
CA THR A 501 -56.24 -26.76 -3.03
C THR A 501 -57.23 -25.75 -3.62
N GLY A 502 -56.74 -24.78 -4.40
CA GLY A 502 -57.51 -23.65 -4.93
C GLY A 502 -57.78 -22.55 -3.89
N VAL A 503 -57.18 -22.62 -2.70
CA VAL A 503 -57.33 -21.61 -1.66
C VAL A 503 -56.40 -20.44 -1.96
N GLN A 504 -56.99 -19.28 -2.28
CA GLN A 504 -56.23 -18.04 -2.41
C GLN A 504 -55.91 -17.46 -1.03
N GLY A 505 -54.61 -17.36 -0.72
CA GLY A 505 -54.11 -16.67 0.46
C GLY A 505 -53.80 -15.20 0.17
N TYR A 506 -53.99 -14.37 1.20
CA TYR A 506 -53.63 -12.96 1.25
C TYR A 506 -52.92 -12.67 2.58
N PRO A 507 -52.02 -11.67 2.64
CA PRO A 507 -51.51 -11.21 3.93
C PRO A 507 -52.65 -10.71 4.83
N ILE A 508 -52.51 -10.87 6.14
CA ILE A 508 -53.50 -10.36 7.09
C ILE A 508 -53.31 -8.86 7.37
N ALA A 509 -54.27 -8.24 8.07
CA ALA A 509 -54.19 -6.84 8.41
C ALA A 509 -53.01 -6.59 9.38
N GLY A 510 -52.14 -5.65 9.02
CA GLY A 510 -50.89 -5.37 9.73
C GLY A 510 -49.65 -5.74 8.93
N GLU A 511 -49.76 -6.75 8.06
CA GLU A 511 -48.70 -7.18 7.16
C GLU A 511 -48.66 -6.36 5.87
N ASP A 512 -47.50 -6.36 5.23
CA ASP A 512 -47.28 -5.66 3.97
C ASP A 512 -47.30 -6.58 2.73
N ALA A 513 -47.06 -5.97 1.56
CA ALA A 513 -47.17 -6.63 0.27
C ALA A 513 -46.14 -7.76 0.05
N SER A 514 -45.00 -7.75 0.74
CA SER A 514 -43.94 -8.77 0.62
C SER A 514 -44.41 -10.18 0.99
N TYR A 515 -45.41 -10.30 1.87
CA TYR A 515 -46.06 -11.58 2.22
C TYR A 515 -46.94 -12.16 1.10
N SER A 516 -47.31 -11.37 0.09
CA SER A 516 -48.37 -11.75 -0.85
C SER A 516 -48.05 -13.01 -1.66
N GLY A 517 -46.80 -13.13 -2.13
CA GLY A 517 -46.36 -14.30 -2.90
C GLY A 517 -46.37 -15.58 -2.07
N LEU A 518 -45.83 -15.51 -0.85
CA LEU A 518 -45.77 -16.61 0.10
C LEU A 518 -47.18 -17.03 0.57
N CYS A 519 -48.03 -16.08 0.98
CA CYS A 519 -49.40 -16.39 1.36
C CYS A 519 -50.20 -17.02 0.22
N SER A 520 -50.05 -16.49 -1.01
CA SER A 520 -50.73 -17.07 -2.18
C SER A 520 -50.26 -18.51 -2.44
N PHE A 521 -48.95 -18.75 -2.37
CA PHE A 521 -48.38 -20.08 -2.62
C PHE A 521 -48.75 -21.07 -1.51
N ASP A 522 -48.43 -20.75 -0.25
CA ASP A 522 -48.59 -21.68 0.87
C ASP A 522 -50.05 -22.03 1.14
N CYS A 523 -50.95 -21.04 1.13
CA CYS A 523 -52.38 -21.31 1.34
C CYS A 523 -52.94 -22.20 0.23
N ASN A 524 -52.53 -21.99 -1.02
CA ASN A 524 -52.93 -22.84 -2.13
C ASN A 524 -52.41 -24.27 -1.98
N HIS A 525 -51.32 -24.49 -1.24
CA HIS A 525 -50.75 -25.81 -0.97
C HIS A 525 -51.15 -26.40 0.39
N GLY A 526 -52.11 -25.77 1.08
CA GLY A 526 -52.72 -26.30 2.30
C GLY A 526 -52.07 -25.84 3.61
N TYR A 527 -51.13 -24.90 3.56
CA TYR A 527 -50.56 -24.25 4.73
C TYR A 527 -50.95 -22.77 4.76
N CYS A 528 -51.90 -22.40 5.60
CA CYS A 528 -52.39 -21.02 5.67
C CYS A 528 -52.39 -20.55 7.13
N PRO A 529 -51.21 -20.15 7.67
CA PRO A 529 -51.09 -19.78 9.07
C PRO A 529 -51.85 -18.49 9.33
N THR A 530 -52.83 -18.53 10.24
CA THR A 530 -53.69 -17.37 10.55
C THR A 530 -52.95 -16.20 11.19
N THR A 531 -51.69 -16.40 11.56
CA THR A 531 -50.81 -15.36 12.10
C THR A 531 -50.24 -14.46 11.01
N ALA A 532 -50.11 -14.93 9.76
CA ALA A 532 -49.53 -14.16 8.64
C ALA A 532 -50.47 -14.06 7.43
N CYS A 533 -51.28 -15.10 7.19
CA CYS A 533 -52.13 -15.21 6.01
C CYS A 533 -53.61 -15.44 6.36
N GLY A 534 -54.49 -14.92 5.53
CA GLY A 534 -55.93 -15.14 5.56
C GLY A 534 -56.50 -15.40 4.16
N THR A 535 -57.78 -15.72 4.08
CA THR A 535 -58.47 -15.98 2.79
C THR A 535 -59.29 -14.78 2.30
N ALA A 536 -59.12 -13.62 2.93
CA ALA A 536 -59.81 -12.40 2.57
C ALA A 536 -58.77 -11.30 2.34
N GLU A 537 -58.91 -10.59 1.23
CA GLU A 537 -58.08 -9.45 0.91
C GLU A 537 -58.40 -8.29 1.87
N VAL A 538 -57.36 -7.69 2.42
CA VAL A 538 -57.44 -6.57 3.37
C VAL A 538 -56.48 -5.47 2.95
N PRO A 539 -56.70 -4.21 3.38
CA PRO A 539 -55.71 -3.17 3.20
C PRO A 539 -54.38 -3.54 3.87
N LEU A 540 -53.29 -3.52 3.11
CA LEU A 540 -51.94 -3.82 3.58
C LEU A 540 -51.25 -2.57 4.12
N THR A 541 -50.29 -2.77 5.01
CA THR A 541 -49.40 -1.70 5.48
C THR A 541 -48.37 -1.37 4.38
N ILE A 542 -47.90 -0.12 4.36
CA ILE A 542 -46.73 0.26 3.58
C ILE A 542 -45.61 0.46 4.60
N PRO A 543 -44.62 -0.44 4.65
CA PRO A 543 -43.55 -0.35 5.62
C PRO A 543 -42.77 0.94 5.35
N THR A 544 -42.49 1.69 6.42
CA THR A 544 -41.60 2.86 6.33
C THR A 544 -40.13 2.43 6.32
N VAL A 545 -39.83 1.24 6.84
CA VAL A 545 -38.52 0.58 6.79
C VAL A 545 -38.72 -0.91 6.54
N SER A 546 -37.78 -1.50 5.80
CA SER A 546 -37.79 -2.93 5.45
C SER A 546 -37.82 -3.82 6.69
N ASP A 547 -38.69 -4.83 6.70
CA ASP A 547 -38.72 -5.91 7.71
C ASP A 547 -37.40 -6.69 7.77
N PHE A 548 -36.60 -6.61 6.72
CA PHE A 548 -35.31 -7.30 6.61
C PHE A 548 -34.12 -6.42 7.02
N ALA A 549 -34.36 -5.17 7.42
CA ALA A 549 -33.30 -4.32 7.94
C ALA A 549 -32.93 -4.77 9.37
N PRO A 550 -31.64 -4.86 9.71
CA PRO A 550 -31.26 -5.19 11.07
C PRO A 550 -31.74 -4.10 12.04
N PRO A 551 -32.08 -4.46 13.29
CA PRO A 551 -32.50 -3.50 14.29
C PRO A 551 -31.33 -2.60 14.71
N ALA A 552 -31.64 -1.33 15.00
CA ALA A 552 -30.74 -0.39 15.64
C ALA A 552 -31.19 -0.12 17.07
N CYS A 553 -30.33 0.50 17.88
CA CYS A 553 -30.77 1.03 19.16
C CYS A 553 -31.72 2.22 18.92
N THR A 554 -32.84 2.25 19.64
CA THR A 554 -33.86 3.32 19.55
C THR A 554 -34.18 3.97 20.89
N ALA A 555 -33.60 3.48 21.98
CA ALA A 555 -33.59 4.15 23.27
C ALA A 555 -32.42 3.62 24.11
N GLY A 556 -31.78 4.49 24.88
CA GLY A 556 -30.72 4.11 25.79
C GLY A 556 -30.61 5.01 26.99
N GLU A 557 -29.82 4.60 27.96
CA GLU A 557 -29.54 5.35 29.17
C GLU A 557 -28.03 5.38 29.46
N GLY A 558 -27.58 6.46 30.09
CA GLY A 558 -26.20 6.68 30.51
C GLY A 558 -26.14 7.14 31.96
N SER A 559 -24.93 7.24 32.50
CA SER A 559 -24.70 7.75 33.87
C SER A 559 -23.90 9.05 33.84
N TRP A 560 -24.04 9.85 34.91
CA TRP A 560 -23.27 11.09 35.10
C TRP A 560 -23.39 12.04 33.90
N ASP A 561 -22.27 12.55 33.39
CA ASP A 561 -22.20 13.50 32.28
C ASP A 561 -22.68 12.89 30.95
N LEU A 562 -22.82 11.56 30.87
CA LEU A 562 -23.31 10.84 29.68
C LEU A 562 -24.83 10.63 29.67
N ALA A 563 -25.55 10.98 30.74
CA ALA A 563 -26.98 10.65 30.87
C ALA A 563 -27.84 11.21 29.73
N ASN A 564 -27.67 12.50 29.40
CA ASN A 564 -28.42 13.15 28.32
C ASN A 564 -27.93 12.69 26.93
N LEU A 565 -26.61 12.51 26.79
CA LEU A 565 -25.97 12.08 25.55
C LEU A 565 -26.44 10.68 25.13
N CYS A 566 -26.43 9.71 26.05
CA CYS A 566 -26.89 8.36 25.77
C CYS A 566 -28.38 8.31 25.43
N VAL A 567 -29.22 9.11 26.11
CA VAL A 567 -30.67 9.17 25.79
C VAL A 567 -30.88 9.65 24.35
N PHE A 568 -30.14 10.65 23.89
CA PHE A 568 -30.24 11.17 22.53
C PHE A 568 -29.60 10.26 21.49
N ALA A 569 -28.33 9.91 21.67
CA ALA A 569 -27.55 9.19 20.66
C ALA A 569 -28.10 7.78 20.43
N CYS A 570 -28.46 7.07 21.50
CA CYS A 570 -29.05 5.74 21.40
C CYS A 570 -30.46 5.76 20.80
N ALA A 571 -31.18 6.90 20.81
CA ALA A 571 -32.44 7.02 20.08
C ALA A 571 -32.26 7.05 18.55
N HIS A 572 -31.03 7.27 18.10
CA HIS A 572 -30.66 7.41 16.69
C HIS A 572 -29.59 6.40 16.26
N GLY A 573 -29.53 5.23 16.92
CA GLY A 573 -28.65 4.11 16.57
C GLY A 573 -27.20 4.20 17.08
N TYR A 574 -26.74 5.36 17.55
CA TYR A 574 -25.37 5.53 18.05
C TYR A 574 -25.32 5.29 19.56
N CYS A 575 -25.04 4.04 19.96
CA CYS A 575 -25.14 3.62 21.36
C CYS A 575 -23.91 2.79 21.77
N PRO A 576 -22.78 3.44 22.10
CA PRO A 576 -21.55 2.75 22.52
C PRO A 576 -21.76 1.99 23.84
N ILE A 577 -21.57 0.67 23.85
CA ILE A 577 -21.90 -0.18 25.02
C ILE A 577 -21.04 0.10 26.25
N HIS A 578 -19.83 0.63 26.06
CA HIS A 578 -18.92 1.01 27.15
C HIS A 578 -19.32 2.32 27.85
N ALA A 579 -20.22 3.11 27.25
CA ALA A 579 -20.72 4.37 27.81
C ALA A 579 -22.23 4.35 28.09
N CYS A 580 -23.01 3.69 27.23
CA CYS A 580 -24.46 3.70 27.22
C CYS A 580 -25.03 2.28 27.30
N THR A 581 -26.22 2.15 27.89
CA THR A 581 -27.00 0.91 27.85
C THR A 581 -28.17 1.07 26.89
N CYS A 582 -28.21 0.27 25.82
CA CYS A 582 -29.38 0.21 24.95
C CYS A 582 -30.56 -0.45 25.69
N THR A 583 -31.70 0.24 25.77
CA THR A 583 -32.89 -0.20 26.51
C THR A 583 -34.06 -0.59 25.61
N ALA A 584 -34.04 -0.17 24.33
CA ALA A 584 -34.97 -0.61 23.31
C ALA A 584 -34.30 -0.63 21.93
N THR A 585 -34.71 -1.57 21.09
CA THR A 585 -34.28 -1.68 19.70
C THR A 585 -35.46 -1.55 18.76
N GLY A 586 -35.18 -1.17 17.51
CA GLY A 586 -36.19 -1.01 16.48
C GLY A 586 -35.61 -0.46 15.19
N THR A 587 -36.45 0.18 14.41
CA THR A 587 -36.08 0.82 13.16
C THR A 587 -35.10 1.97 13.38
N LEU A 588 -34.03 2.01 12.57
CA LEU A 588 -33.08 3.12 12.57
C LEU A 588 -33.74 4.41 12.07
N ASP A 589 -33.95 5.36 12.98
CA ASP A 589 -34.34 6.74 12.66
C ASP A 589 -33.09 7.62 12.64
N LEU A 590 -32.51 7.77 11.45
CA LEU A 590 -31.23 8.46 11.26
C LEU A 590 -31.48 9.97 11.20
N PHE A 591 -31.26 10.63 12.33
CA PHE A 591 -31.42 12.08 12.43
C PHE A 591 -30.44 12.81 11.50
N THR A 592 -30.93 13.82 10.77
CA THR A 592 -30.14 14.56 9.78
C THR A 592 -28.94 15.24 10.42
N VAL A 593 -27.76 15.04 9.82
CA VAL A 593 -26.56 15.81 10.15
C VAL A 593 -26.77 17.25 9.66
N VAL A 594 -26.76 18.21 10.59
CA VAL A 594 -26.94 19.64 10.30
C VAL A 594 -25.61 20.38 10.15
N ASN A 595 -24.54 19.85 10.74
CA ASN A 595 -23.19 20.36 10.63
C ASN A 595 -22.17 19.23 10.77
N ALA A 596 -21.74 18.63 9.66
CA ALA A 596 -20.77 17.53 9.66
C ALA A 596 -19.37 17.95 10.15
N SER A 597 -19.08 19.26 10.22
CA SER A 597 -17.80 19.80 10.69
C SER A 597 -17.80 20.12 12.19
N ALA A 598 -18.92 19.92 12.89
CA ALA A 598 -18.95 20.11 14.34
C ALA A 598 -18.08 19.04 15.01
N THR A 599 -17.17 19.50 15.87
CA THR A 599 -16.42 18.65 16.78
C THR A 599 -16.70 19.06 18.23
N ALA A 600 -16.84 18.09 19.12
CA ALA A 600 -17.19 18.27 20.51
C ALA A 600 -16.74 17.05 21.33
N HIS A 601 -16.43 17.30 22.60
CA HIS A 601 -16.04 16.27 23.57
C HIS A 601 -16.60 16.63 24.94
N LEU A 602 -16.61 15.66 25.85
CA LEU A 602 -17.00 15.93 27.24
C LEU A 602 -16.07 16.95 27.90
N ILE A 603 -16.64 17.97 28.56
CA ILE A 603 -15.89 19.00 29.29
C ILE A 603 -15.08 18.39 30.45
N SER A 604 -15.52 17.25 30.99
CA SER A 604 -14.81 16.52 32.04
C SER A 604 -13.46 15.96 31.59
N GLY A 605 -13.24 15.81 30.27
CA GLY A 605 -12.07 15.17 29.68
C GLY A 605 -12.10 13.64 29.76
N GLU A 606 -13.21 13.05 30.20
CA GLU A 606 -13.46 11.60 30.11
C GLU A 606 -13.75 11.21 28.65
N ASP A 607 -13.50 9.94 28.31
CA ASP A 607 -13.82 9.40 26.99
C ASP A 607 -15.34 9.36 26.80
N ASP A 608 -15.81 10.07 25.78
CA ASP A 608 -17.22 10.18 25.44
C ASP A 608 -17.62 9.25 24.30
N TYR A 609 -16.68 8.43 23.79
CA TYR A 609 -16.91 7.49 22.70
C TYR A 609 -17.50 8.15 21.45
N GLY A 610 -17.22 9.43 21.22
CA GLY A 610 -17.75 10.23 20.11
C GLY A 610 -19.21 10.69 20.26
N LEU A 611 -19.80 10.55 21.46
CA LEU A 611 -21.17 10.95 21.73
C LEU A 611 -21.40 12.45 21.55
N CYS A 612 -20.46 13.30 21.99
CA CYS A 612 -20.59 14.74 21.81
C CYS A 612 -20.50 15.12 20.33
N ASP A 613 -19.54 14.57 19.58
CA ASP A 613 -19.46 14.75 18.12
C ASP A 613 -20.78 14.38 17.45
N PHE A 614 -21.28 13.17 17.73
CA PHE A 614 -22.52 12.68 17.14
C PHE A 614 -23.72 13.60 17.42
N ALA A 615 -23.84 14.08 18.66
CA ALA A 615 -24.92 14.96 19.10
C ALA A 615 -24.81 16.39 18.53
N CYS A 616 -23.62 16.99 18.57
CA CYS A 616 -23.37 18.35 18.11
C CYS A 616 -23.48 18.46 16.58
N GLN A 617 -23.01 17.46 15.82
CA GLN A 617 -23.18 17.39 14.36
C GLN A 617 -24.66 17.37 13.93
N ARG A 618 -25.54 16.97 14.84
CA ARG A 618 -27.00 16.87 14.69
C ARG A 618 -27.73 18.01 15.39
N GLY A 619 -27.03 19.06 15.81
CA GLY A 619 -27.64 20.27 16.38
C GLY A 619 -28.18 20.09 17.80
N ASN A 620 -27.80 19.01 18.48
CA ASN A 620 -28.20 18.69 19.85
C ASN A 620 -26.96 18.68 20.77
N CYS A 621 -26.17 19.76 20.73
CA CYS A 621 -24.97 19.89 21.56
C CYS A 621 -25.37 20.19 23.02
N PHE A 622 -25.16 19.22 23.90
CA PHE A 622 -25.54 19.31 25.32
C PHE A 622 -24.54 20.17 26.12
N GLU A 623 -24.93 20.67 27.30
CA GLU A 623 -24.08 21.57 28.12
C GLU A 623 -22.82 20.88 28.64
N GLU A 624 -22.86 19.56 28.75
CA GLU A 624 -21.77 18.67 29.14
C GLU A 624 -20.73 18.51 28.01
N CYS A 625 -21.11 18.85 26.78
CA CYS A 625 -20.21 18.89 25.63
C CYS A 625 -19.61 20.28 25.50
N GLY A 626 -18.28 20.34 25.56
CA GLY A 626 -17.55 21.52 25.14
C GLY A 626 -17.54 21.53 23.63
N GLU A 627 -17.74 22.70 23.00
CA GLU A 627 -17.25 22.87 21.63
C GLU A 627 -15.81 22.40 21.63
N GLY A 628 -15.53 21.43 20.78
CA GLY A 628 -14.17 21.04 20.52
C GLY A 628 -13.47 22.29 20.06
N ALA A 629 -12.63 22.86 20.92
CA ALA A 629 -11.37 23.34 20.42
C ALA A 629 -10.74 22.10 19.77
N GLY A 630 -11.05 21.87 18.47
CA GLY A 630 -10.31 20.92 17.66
C GLY A 630 -8.86 21.24 17.94
N ALA A 631 -8.15 20.28 18.54
CA ALA A 631 -6.81 20.44 19.09
C ALA A 631 -6.36 21.91 19.20
N SER A 632 -6.64 22.55 20.34
CA SER A 632 -6.10 23.83 20.86
C SER A 632 -6.96 25.11 20.76
N ASP A 633 -6.96 25.87 21.86
CA ASP A 633 -6.97 27.34 21.83
C ASP A 633 -5.75 27.81 20.99
N PHE A 634 -5.81 27.67 19.68
CA PHE A 634 -5.03 28.47 18.75
C PHE A 634 -5.94 29.62 18.35
N GLU A 635 -5.73 30.79 18.96
CA GLU A 635 -6.11 32.04 18.29
C GLU A 635 -5.56 31.91 16.86
N VAL A 636 -6.36 31.90 15.81
CA VAL A 636 -5.85 31.51 14.48
C VAL A 636 -4.86 32.57 13.98
N CYS A 637 -3.77 32.15 13.32
CA CYS A 637 -2.87 33.12 12.69
C CYS A 637 -3.60 33.87 11.57
N ASP A 638 -3.31 35.16 11.38
CA ASP A 638 -3.83 35.90 10.24
C ASP A 638 -3.17 35.42 8.93
N TYR A 639 -3.71 34.34 8.36
CA TYR A 639 -3.20 33.76 7.11
C TYR A 639 -3.37 34.67 5.89
N SER A 640 -4.11 35.79 6.01
CA SER A 640 -4.15 36.82 4.96
C SER A 640 -2.87 37.67 4.91
N LYS A 641 -2.04 37.61 5.97
CA LYS A 641 -0.77 38.31 6.07
C LYS A 641 0.35 37.48 5.44
N THR A 642 0.98 38.04 4.41
CA THR A 642 2.11 37.41 3.71
C THR A 642 3.37 38.26 3.84
N PHE A 643 4.53 37.63 3.68
CA PHE A 643 5.83 38.28 3.69
C PHE A 643 6.59 37.89 2.43
N SER A 644 7.19 38.87 1.74
CA SER A 644 7.89 38.63 0.47
C SER A 644 9.30 38.05 0.64
N SER A 645 9.85 38.08 1.85
CA SER A 645 11.21 37.61 2.11
C SER A 645 11.44 37.29 3.60
N LEU A 646 12.51 36.53 3.89
CA LEU A 646 12.95 36.30 5.27
C LEU A 646 13.35 37.62 5.97
N ASP A 647 13.81 38.64 5.23
CA ASP A 647 14.16 39.94 5.83
C ASP A 647 12.91 40.72 6.28
N ASP A 648 11.83 40.66 5.49
CA ASP A 648 10.54 41.27 5.83
C ASP A 648 9.92 40.58 7.05
N LEU A 649 9.97 39.23 7.07
CA LEU A 649 9.51 38.45 8.20
C LEU A 649 10.36 38.70 9.46
N ALA A 650 11.69 38.76 9.34
CA ALA A 650 12.58 39.04 10.47
C ALA A 650 12.32 40.42 11.09
N THR A 651 12.00 41.42 10.27
CA THR A 651 11.64 42.78 10.73
C THR A 651 10.32 42.77 11.50
N ALA A 652 9.35 41.97 11.06
CA ALA A 652 8.03 41.86 11.69
C ALA A 652 7.97 40.87 12.87
N ALA A 653 8.89 39.91 12.94
CA ALA A 653 8.84 38.76 13.85
C ALA A 653 8.63 39.13 15.32
N SER A 654 9.21 40.23 15.80
CA SER A 654 9.07 40.68 17.19
C SER A 654 7.64 41.09 17.60
N GLY A 655 6.78 41.39 16.62
CA GLY A 655 5.37 41.77 16.83
C GLY A 655 4.37 40.70 16.40
N LEU A 656 4.83 39.49 16.07
CA LEU A 656 3.99 38.36 15.67
C LEU A 656 3.92 37.33 16.79
N ARG A 657 2.82 36.56 16.83
CA ARG A 657 2.69 35.43 17.77
C ARG A 657 3.65 34.32 17.37
N THR A 658 4.30 33.70 18.36
CA THR A 658 5.40 32.75 18.18
C THR A 658 5.06 31.55 17.28
N ASP A 659 3.88 30.99 17.46
CA ASP A 659 3.32 29.88 16.69
C ASP A 659 2.96 30.27 15.24
N CYS A 660 2.65 31.55 14.98
CA CYS A 660 2.45 32.06 13.61
C CYS A 660 3.73 32.34 12.86
N ILE A 661 4.82 32.68 13.56
CA ILE A 661 6.12 32.92 12.92
C ILE A 661 6.57 31.69 12.13
N ALA A 662 6.27 30.49 12.63
CA ALA A 662 6.56 29.23 11.95
C ALA A 662 5.76 29.07 10.64
N VAL A 663 4.46 29.34 10.68
CA VAL A 663 3.57 29.32 9.51
C VAL A 663 4.06 30.30 8.44
N TYR A 664 4.33 31.55 8.83
CA TYR A 664 4.84 32.56 7.91
C TYR A 664 6.23 32.20 7.37
N SER A 665 7.08 31.56 8.17
CA SER A 665 8.39 31.09 7.71
C SER A 665 8.26 29.98 6.68
N LEU A 666 7.34 29.02 6.89
CA LEU A 666 7.09 27.95 5.92
C LEU A 666 6.52 28.51 4.61
N GLN A 667 5.58 29.46 4.67
CA GLN A 667 5.07 30.16 3.49
C GLN A 667 6.19 30.89 2.73
N VAL A 668 7.04 31.65 3.42
CA VAL A 668 8.18 32.34 2.80
C VAL A 668 9.15 31.35 2.15
N LEU A 669 9.39 30.19 2.77
CA LEU A 669 10.24 29.14 2.19
C LEU A 669 9.62 28.54 0.92
N ILE A 670 8.31 28.34 0.87
CA ILE A 670 7.57 27.90 -0.33
C ILE A 670 7.71 28.95 -1.44
N ASP A 671 7.49 30.24 -1.11
CA ASP A 671 7.58 31.33 -2.09
C ASP A 671 9.03 31.48 -2.64
N MET A 672 10.03 31.29 -1.77
CA MET A 672 11.44 31.27 -2.15
C MET A 672 11.77 30.09 -3.06
N LEU A 673 11.19 28.91 -2.81
CA LEU A 673 11.34 27.74 -3.66
C LEU A 673 10.70 27.96 -5.04
N ASP A 674 9.47 28.51 -5.08
CA ASP A 674 8.76 28.85 -6.32
C ASP A 674 9.57 29.84 -7.15
N THR A 675 10.07 30.92 -6.52
CA THR A 675 10.93 31.91 -7.18
C THR A 675 12.21 31.29 -7.73
N ALA A 676 12.85 30.40 -6.96
CA ALA A 676 14.06 29.71 -7.40
C ALA A 676 13.78 28.76 -8.58
N TYR A 677 12.65 28.07 -8.55
CA TYR A 677 12.21 27.14 -9.59
C TYR A 677 11.89 27.89 -10.90
N GLU A 678 11.21 29.03 -10.84
CA GLU A 678 10.99 29.90 -12.00
C GLU A 678 12.31 30.43 -12.57
N ASN A 679 13.22 30.87 -11.69
CA ASN A 679 14.54 31.38 -12.09
C ASN A 679 15.41 30.30 -12.74
N TYR A 680 15.28 29.02 -12.34
CA TYR A 680 15.98 27.92 -13.00
C TYR A 680 15.71 27.91 -14.50
N THR A 681 14.44 28.05 -14.92
CA THR A 681 14.07 28.02 -16.34
C THR A 681 14.80 29.12 -17.14
N ASN A 682 14.90 30.32 -16.55
CA ASN A 682 15.62 31.45 -17.14
C ASN A 682 17.15 31.22 -17.20
N VAL A 683 17.72 30.65 -16.15
CA VAL A 683 19.16 30.35 -16.07
C VAL A 683 19.53 29.22 -17.03
N ASN A 684 18.69 28.18 -17.12
CA ASN A 684 18.87 27.02 -17.98
C ASN A 684 18.84 27.36 -19.48
N SER A 685 18.05 28.36 -19.88
CA SER A 685 17.95 28.81 -21.27
C SER A 685 19.30 29.26 -21.84
N GLY A 686 19.83 28.56 -22.85
CA GLY A 686 21.13 28.87 -23.47
C GLY A 686 22.37 28.42 -22.67
N TYR A 687 22.18 27.65 -21.59
CA TYR A 687 23.27 27.10 -20.78
C TYR A 687 24.09 26.04 -21.55
N ASP A 688 23.45 25.28 -22.44
CA ASP A 688 24.12 24.22 -23.24
C ASP A 688 25.20 24.77 -24.19
N ALA A 689 25.11 26.04 -24.60
CA ALA A 689 26.13 26.70 -25.41
C ALA A 689 27.45 26.92 -24.63
N LEU A 690 27.37 26.99 -23.30
CA LEU A 690 28.54 27.13 -22.42
C LEU A 690 29.21 25.78 -22.12
N PHE A 691 28.50 24.67 -22.36
CA PHE A 691 28.98 23.31 -22.13
C PHE A 691 30.14 22.91 -23.04
N GLY A 692 30.19 23.44 -24.26
CA GLY A 692 31.30 23.14 -25.19
C GLY A 692 32.69 23.45 -24.60
N TYR A 693 32.82 24.53 -23.81
CA TYR A 693 34.07 24.87 -23.12
C TYR A 693 34.45 23.87 -22.04
N TYR A 694 33.45 23.34 -21.33
CA TYR A 694 33.64 22.34 -20.29
C TYR A 694 34.07 20.99 -20.90
N VAL A 695 33.43 20.55 -22.00
CA VAL A 695 33.82 19.32 -22.71
C VAL A 695 35.28 19.38 -23.16
N THR A 696 35.67 20.48 -23.82
CA THR A 696 37.05 20.67 -24.27
C THR A 696 38.06 20.67 -23.12
N TYR A 697 37.70 21.19 -21.94
CA TYR A 697 38.58 21.16 -20.79
C TYR A 697 38.79 19.74 -20.26
N ILE A 698 37.72 18.95 -20.14
CA ILE A 698 37.79 17.55 -19.66
C ILE A 698 38.56 16.68 -20.65
N GLU A 699 38.33 16.83 -21.95
CA GLU A 699 39.11 16.14 -23.00
C GLU A 699 40.61 16.45 -22.92
N ASN A 700 40.99 17.67 -22.55
CA ASN A 700 42.39 18.06 -22.40
C ASN A 700 43.00 17.57 -21.07
N LEU A 701 42.18 17.30 -20.05
CA LEU A 701 42.61 16.88 -18.73
C LEU A 701 42.89 15.37 -18.66
N VAL A 702 42.13 14.54 -19.41
CA VAL A 702 42.30 13.08 -19.43
C VAL A 702 43.74 12.65 -19.74
N PRO A 703 44.42 13.13 -20.80
CA PRO A 703 45.82 12.79 -21.06
C PRO A 703 46.77 13.25 -19.95
N VAL A 704 46.50 14.40 -19.32
CA VAL A 704 47.33 14.96 -18.25
C VAL A 704 47.29 14.07 -17.01
N VAL A 705 46.11 13.61 -16.60
CA VAL A 705 45.95 12.73 -15.44
C VAL A 705 46.45 11.31 -15.73
N LEU A 706 46.13 10.77 -16.91
CA LEU A 706 46.61 9.46 -17.35
C LEU A 706 48.14 9.37 -17.30
N LEU A 707 48.84 10.40 -17.76
CA LEU A 707 50.30 10.40 -17.85
C LEU A 707 50.98 10.93 -16.59
N GLY A 708 50.44 11.98 -15.99
CA GLY A 708 51.12 12.76 -14.96
C GLY A 708 50.96 12.22 -13.54
N ASP A 709 49.92 11.43 -13.30
CA ASP A 709 49.62 10.85 -11.99
C ASP A 709 49.33 9.33 -12.03
N PHE A 710 48.55 8.85 -13.01
CA PHE A 710 48.11 7.46 -13.06
C PHE A 710 49.19 6.50 -13.56
N MET A 711 49.71 6.67 -14.78
CA MET A 711 50.74 5.79 -15.35
C MET A 711 52.15 6.20 -14.93
N PHE A 712 52.42 7.50 -14.83
CA PHE A 712 53.65 8.02 -14.24
C PHE A 712 53.32 9.04 -13.17
N ASN A 713 54.21 9.24 -12.20
CA ASN A 713 54.05 10.26 -11.18
C ASN A 713 55.08 11.37 -11.40
N MET A 714 54.66 12.40 -12.14
CA MET A 714 55.53 13.52 -12.48
C MET A 714 55.85 14.39 -11.25
N SER A 715 54.94 14.46 -10.27
CA SER A 715 55.13 15.26 -9.05
C SER A 715 56.30 14.78 -8.16
N THR A 716 56.61 13.48 -8.22
CA THR A 716 57.72 12.87 -7.48
C THR A 716 58.97 12.63 -8.35
N THR A 717 58.87 12.90 -9.66
CA THR A 717 59.96 12.66 -10.60
C THR A 717 61.00 13.78 -10.50
N GLY A 718 62.22 13.44 -10.08
CA GLY A 718 63.33 14.39 -10.02
C GLY A 718 63.83 14.81 -11.42
N PRO A 719 64.43 16.00 -11.57
CA PRO A 719 64.83 16.54 -12.87
C PRO A 719 65.93 15.74 -13.59
N PHE A 720 66.64 14.86 -12.88
CA PHE A 720 67.72 14.02 -13.42
C PHE A 720 67.26 12.61 -13.81
N ALA A 721 65.99 12.25 -13.56
CA ALA A 721 65.47 10.94 -13.92
C ALA A 721 65.36 10.86 -15.45
N ASN A 722 65.94 9.84 -16.08
CA ASN A 722 65.88 9.69 -17.54
C ASN A 722 64.54 9.09 -18.02
N ILE A 723 63.79 8.45 -17.12
CA ILE A 723 62.40 8.03 -17.26
C ILE A 723 61.61 8.51 -16.03
N PRO A 724 60.33 8.92 -16.17
CA PRO A 724 59.51 9.30 -15.04
C PRO A 724 59.32 8.17 -14.03
N ASN A 725 59.05 8.54 -12.77
CA ASN A 725 58.64 7.59 -11.77
C ASN A 725 57.32 6.92 -12.17
N THR A 726 57.20 5.61 -11.93
CA THR A 726 55.97 4.86 -12.18
C THR A 726 54.84 5.35 -11.27
N GLY A 727 53.64 5.50 -11.83
CA GLY A 727 52.41 5.75 -11.09
C GLY A 727 51.74 4.43 -10.69
N TYR A 728 50.72 4.51 -9.83
CA TYR A 728 50.02 3.32 -9.31
C TYR A 728 49.22 2.57 -10.39
N GLY A 729 48.94 3.19 -11.53
CA GLY A 729 48.33 2.53 -12.69
C GLY A 729 49.24 1.49 -13.34
N MET A 730 50.55 1.55 -13.10
CA MET A 730 51.53 0.61 -13.66
C MET A 730 51.44 -0.79 -13.01
N ASP A 731 50.90 -0.89 -11.80
CA ASP A 731 50.81 -2.15 -11.05
C ASP A 731 49.88 -3.17 -11.72
N TYR A 732 48.97 -2.71 -12.57
CA TYR A 732 47.97 -3.55 -13.23
C TYR A 732 48.46 -4.18 -14.54
N PHE A 733 49.70 -3.89 -14.97
CA PHE A 733 50.23 -4.33 -16.26
C PHE A 733 51.52 -5.16 -16.13
N GLN A 734 51.68 -6.11 -17.05
CA GLN A 734 52.97 -6.72 -17.40
C GLN A 734 53.51 -6.10 -18.69
N CYS A 735 54.81 -5.79 -18.69
CA CYS A 735 55.50 -5.13 -19.77
C CYS A 735 56.44 -6.11 -20.48
N THR A 736 56.31 -6.22 -21.79
CA THR A 736 57.29 -6.91 -22.65
C THR A 736 58.19 -5.88 -23.30
N LEU A 737 59.48 -5.93 -22.97
CA LEU A 737 60.51 -5.03 -23.48
C LEU A 737 60.90 -5.41 -24.92
N GLY A 738 61.58 -4.50 -25.62
CA GLY A 738 62.03 -4.71 -27.01
C GLY A 738 62.97 -5.89 -27.24
N ASP A 739 63.68 -6.33 -26.19
CA ASP A 739 64.54 -7.51 -26.20
C ASP A 739 63.79 -8.82 -25.91
N GLY A 740 62.47 -8.75 -25.70
CA GLY A 740 61.57 -9.88 -25.42
C GLY A 740 61.44 -10.23 -23.93
N ASN A 741 62.12 -9.54 -23.01
CA ASN A 741 61.99 -9.77 -21.57
C ASN A 741 60.64 -9.28 -21.04
N VAL A 742 60.02 -10.07 -20.15
CA VAL A 742 58.75 -9.73 -19.48
C VAL A 742 59.01 -9.33 -18.04
N ILE A 743 58.59 -8.14 -17.64
CA ILE A 743 58.71 -7.59 -16.28
C ILE A 743 57.36 -7.01 -15.82
N PRO A 744 57.11 -6.87 -14.50
CA PRO A 744 56.05 -6.00 -14.01
C PRO A 744 56.25 -4.58 -14.53
N CYS A 745 55.20 -3.91 -15.02
CA CYS A 745 55.35 -2.55 -15.55
C CYS A 745 55.73 -1.53 -14.46
N SER A 746 55.43 -1.78 -13.19
CA SER A 746 55.85 -0.95 -12.06
C SER A 746 57.36 -0.95 -11.81
N ASP A 747 58.10 -1.93 -12.37
CA ASP A 747 59.56 -2.01 -12.31
C ASP A 747 60.26 -1.29 -13.49
N LEU A 748 59.49 -0.67 -14.39
CA LEU A 748 60.03 0.00 -15.59
C LEU A 748 61.04 1.11 -15.30
N ASN A 749 61.02 1.72 -14.12
CA ASN A 749 61.98 2.75 -13.71
C ASN A 749 63.07 2.23 -12.75
N GLN A 750 63.01 0.97 -12.30
CA GLN A 750 63.84 0.45 -11.20
C GLN A 750 65.20 -0.12 -11.62
N THR A 751 65.44 -0.44 -12.89
CA THR A 751 66.70 -1.05 -13.33
C THR A 751 67.43 -0.20 -14.38
N THR A 752 68.68 0.18 -14.08
CA THR A 752 69.53 0.99 -14.99
C THR A 752 69.74 0.34 -16.36
N PHE A 753 69.71 -1.00 -16.45
CA PHE A 753 69.86 -1.73 -17.70
C PHE A 753 68.66 -1.53 -18.65
N VAL A 754 67.43 -1.60 -18.13
CA VAL A 754 66.19 -1.44 -18.90
C VAL A 754 66.03 0.02 -19.37
N ASN A 755 66.31 0.98 -18.50
CA ASN A 755 66.07 2.40 -18.74
C ASN A 755 67.01 3.02 -19.80
N GLU A 756 68.27 2.55 -19.88
CA GLU A 756 69.28 3.17 -20.75
C GLU A 756 69.50 2.46 -22.10
N ARG A 757 69.20 1.15 -22.19
CA ARG A 757 69.54 0.34 -23.39
C ARG A 757 68.36 -0.22 -24.16
N THR A 758 67.20 -0.40 -23.53
CA THR A 758 66.08 -1.13 -24.16
C THR A 758 64.87 -0.23 -24.42
N LEU A 759 64.43 0.56 -23.44
CA LEU A 759 63.25 1.44 -23.56
C LEU A 759 63.33 2.54 -24.64
N PRO A 760 64.49 3.19 -24.90
CA PRO A 760 64.55 4.30 -25.86
C PRO A 760 64.56 3.89 -27.34
N TYR A 761 64.76 2.61 -27.65
CA TYR A 761 65.01 2.15 -29.03
C TYR A 761 63.88 1.29 -29.59
N ASP A 762 63.21 0.52 -28.74
CA ASP A 762 62.18 -0.44 -29.13
C ASP A 762 60.84 -0.15 -28.45
N THR A 763 59.76 -0.73 -29.00
CA THR A 763 58.41 -0.55 -28.45
C THR A 763 58.18 -1.50 -27.28
N THR A 764 57.76 -0.97 -26.14
CA THR A 764 57.39 -1.78 -24.96
C THR A 764 55.89 -2.10 -25.00
N ALA A 765 55.54 -3.38 -24.92
CA ALA A 765 54.15 -3.84 -25.00
C ALA A 765 53.55 -4.02 -23.60
N PHE A 766 52.41 -3.38 -23.36
CA PHE A 766 51.64 -3.44 -22.12
C PHE A 766 50.56 -4.51 -22.24
N LYS A 767 50.56 -5.45 -21.32
CA LYS A 767 49.53 -6.47 -21.16
C LYS A 767 48.84 -6.27 -19.83
N LEU A 768 47.55 -5.92 -19.87
CA LEU A 768 46.72 -5.81 -18.67
C LEU A 768 46.62 -7.18 -17.98
N THR A 769 46.95 -7.24 -16.71
CA THR A 769 46.91 -8.48 -15.90
C THR A 769 45.84 -8.47 -14.83
N ASP A 770 45.36 -7.29 -14.42
CA ASP A 770 44.27 -7.13 -13.48
C ASP A 770 43.29 -6.07 -14.01
N ALA A 771 42.23 -6.53 -14.67
CA ALA A 771 41.24 -5.64 -15.26
C ALA A 771 40.38 -4.95 -14.19
N GLN A 772 39.98 -5.65 -13.13
CA GLN A 772 39.14 -5.10 -12.09
C GLN A 772 39.90 -4.06 -11.24
N GLY A 773 41.16 -4.35 -10.90
CA GLY A 773 42.04 -3.41 -10.23
C GLY A 773 42.35 -2.17 -11.08
N TYR A 774 42.55 -2.36 -12.39
CA TYR A 774 42.76 -1.25 -13.32
C TYR A 774 41.54 -0.33 -13.42
N ASP A 775 40.34 -0.88 -13.54
CA ASP A 775 39.10 -0.10 -13.58
C ASP A 775 38.88 0.68 -12.28
N ALA A 776 39.14 0.04 -11.12
CA ALA A 776 39.11 0.72 -9.83
C ALA A 776 40.21 1.81 -9.71
N GLY A 777 41.39 1.56 -10.29
CA GLY A 777 42.49 2.52 -10.36
C GLY A 777 42.16 3.75 -11.20
N LEU A 778 41.51 3.57 -12.36
CA LEU A 778 41.02 4.67 -13.19
C LEU A 778 39.98 5.50 -12.45
N ALA A 779 39.03 4.86 -11.77
CA ALA A 779 38.04 5.56 -10.95
C ALA A 779 38.70 6.36 -9.81
N LYS A 780 39.76 5.83 -9.19
CA LYS A 780 40.57 6.55 -8.18
C LYS A 780 41.29 7.76 -8.78
N ALA A 781 41.76 7.67 -10.02
CA ALA A 781 42.37 8.76 -10.78
C ALA A 781 41.36 9.82 -11.26
N GLY A 782 40.07 9.61 -11.05
CA GLY A 782 39.04 10.49 -11.61
C GLY A 782 38.88 10.34 -13.12
N LEU A 783 39.04 9.12 -13.66
CA LEU A 783 38.83 8.80 -15.07
C LEU A 783 37.78 7.70 -15.25
N LEU A 784 36.82 7.89 -16.18
CA LEU A 784 35.84 6.86 -16.51
C LEU A 784 36.48 5.80 -17.42
N GLN A 785 36.09 4.54 -17.25
CA GLN A 785 36.63 3.43 -18.05
C GLN A 785 36.46 3.69 -19.57
N ASN A 786 35.31 4.21 -19.99
CA ASN A 786 35.01 4.51 -21.39
C ASN A 786 35.75 5.76 -21.93
N TRP A 787 36.45 6.53 -21.09
CA TRP A 787 37.29 7.65 -21.53
C TRP A 787 38.71 7.23 -21.94
N VAL A 788 39.06 5.97 -21.72
CA VAL A 788 40.42 5.47 -21.86
C VAL A 788 40.42 4.23 -22.76
N ASP A 789 41.12 4.33 -23.88
CA ASP A 789 41.42 3.19 -24.75
C ASP A 789 42.82 2.65 -24.45
N ARG A 790 43.15 1.46 -24.99
CA ARG A 790 44.51 0.94 -24.99
C ARG A 790 45.05 0.90 -26.41
N GLY A 791 46.13 1.63 -26.67
CA GLY A 791 46.68 1.77 -28.01
C GLY A 791 48.18 2.04 -28.03
N ASP A 792 48.67 2.43 -29.21
CA ASP A 792 50.05 2.84 -29.38
C ASP A 792 50.25 4.27 -28.89
N TYR A 793 51.26 4.50 -28.07
CA TYR A 793 51.55 5.82 -27.49
C TYR A 793 53.05 6.12 -27.55
N THR A 794 53.41 7.34 -27.92
CA THR A 794 54.81 7.81 -27.87
C THR A 794 54.91 8.93 -26.85
N MET A 795 55.57 8.65 -25.72
CA MET A 795 55.88 9.64 -24.70
C MET A 795 57.17 10.36 -25.06
N VAL A 796 57.08 11.68 -25.12
CA VAL A 796 58.22 12.56 -25.33
C VAL A 796 58.61 13.18 -24.00
N TYR A 797 59.77 12.80 -23.46
CA TYR A 797 60.19 13.20 -22.12
C TYR A 797 61.53 13.92 -22.12
N THR A 798 61.61 15.02 -21.38
CA THR A 798 62.81 15.86 -21.27
C THR A 798 63.38 15.74 -19.86
N PHE A 799 64.68 15.49 -19.74
CA PHE A 799 65.38 15.39 -18.47
C PHE A 799 66.74 16.10 -18.52
N GLU A 800 67.24 16.48 -17.36
CA GLU A 800 68.56 17.11 -17.24
C GLU A 800 69.63 16.05 -17.05
N ALA A 801 70.53 15.92 -18.03
CA ALA A 801 71.67 15.01 -17.91
C ALA A 801 72.88 15.75 -17.30
N PRO A 802 73.53 15.20 -16.25
CA PRO A 802 74.70 15.82 -15.67
C PRO A 802 75.78 16.06 -16.73
N ARG A 803 76.19 17.33 -16.90
CA ARG A 803 77.22 17.81 -17.85
C ARG A 803 76.84 17.84 -19.35
N VAL A 804 75.63 17.45 -19.72
CA VAL A 804 75.15 17.47 -21.12
C VAL A 804 74.01 18.49 -21.33
N GLY A 805 73.26 18.82 -20.26
CA GLY A 805 72.10 19.72 -20.31
C GLY A 805 70.80 18.97 -20.61
N SER A 806 69.77 19.72 -21.03
CA SER A 806 68.44 19.18 -21.30
C SER A 806 68.45 18.22 -22.49
N LEU A 807 68.12 16.95 -22.24
CA LEU A 807 68.00 15.90 -23.25
C LEU A 807 66.55 15.46 -23.40
N LYS A 808 66.18 15.15 -24.64
CA LYS A 808 64.83 14.69 -25.02
C LYS A 808 64.87 13.23 -25.45
N ARG A 809 63.97 12.42 -24.93
CA ARG A 809 63.81 10.98 -25.21
C ARG A 809 62.40 10.69 -25.69
N ASP A 810 62.29 9.81 -26.67
CA ASP A 810 61.02 9.30 -27.16
C ASP A 810 60.88 7.85 -26.71
N TYR A 811 59.86 7.56 -25.90
CA TYR A 811 59.52 6.21 -25.43
C TYR A 811 58.28 5.72 -26.16
N LYS A 812 58.37 4.54 -26.77
CA LYS A 812 57.27 3.95 -27.56
C LYS A 812 56.61 2.82 -26.79
N PHE A 813 55.28 2.88 -26.70
CA PHE A 813 54.46 1.91 -26.00
C PHE A 813 53.36 1.38 -26.92
N SER A 814 53.00 0.10 -26.74
CA SER A 814 51.82 -0.52 -27.37
C SER A 814 50.91 -1.12 -26.29
N GLY A 815 49.59 -1.04 -26.48
CA GLY A 815 48.62 -1.42 -25.45
C GLY A 815 48.57 -0.46 -24.24
N PHE A 816 49.10 0.75 -24.41
CA PHE A 816 49.20 1.77 -23.37
C PHE A 816 47.86 2.52 -23.21
N PRO A 817 47.46 2.91 -21.98
CA PRO A 817 46.27 3.72 -21.75
C PRO A 817 46.36 5.10 -22.43
N ILE A 818 45.46 5.38 -23.35
CA ILE A 818 45.35 6.65 -24.08
C ILE A 818 43.92 7.20 -23.98
N LYS A 819 43.75 8.50 -24.17
CA LYS A 819 42.42 9.12 -24.24
C LYS A 819 41.62 8.50 -25.38
N ASN A 820 40.40 8.06 -25.11
CA ASN A 820 39.44 7.67 -26.14
C ASN A 820 38.97 8.92 -26.89
N GLU A 821 39.27 9.03 -28.18
CA GLU A 821 38.85 10.19 -29.00
C GLU A 821 37.34 10.26 -29.23
N SER A 822 36.61 9.17 -28.94
CA SER A 822 35.14 9.10 -28.96
C SER A 822 34.53 9.21 -27.55
N MET A 823 35.31 9.64 -26.55
CA MET A 823 34.81 9.83 -25.19
C MET A 823 33.62 10.78 -25.17
N VAL A 824 32.59 10.42 -24.41
CA VAL A 824 31.46 11.30 -24.14
C VAL A 824 31.64 11.86 -22.74
N VAL A 825 31.79 13.18 -22.66
CA VAL A 825 31.82 13.89 -21.38
C VAL A 825 30.37 14.07 -20.91
N PRO A 826 29.97 13.50 -19.76
CA PRO A 826 28.63 13.69 -19.21
C PRO A 826 28.35 15.18 -18.96
N ASN A 827 27.13 15.60 -19.26
CA ASN A 827 26.70 16.97 -18.99
C ASN A 827 26.20 17.12 -17.55
N PRO A 828 26.89 17.90 -16.68
CA PRO A 828 26.49 18.09 -15.28
C PRO A 828 25.08 18.67 -15.11
N LYS A 829 24.56 19.35 -16.15
CA LYS A 829 23.18 19.82 -16.20
C LYS A 829 22.17 18.68 -16.04
N HIS A 830 22.48 17.45 -16.51
CA HIS A 830 21.55 16.32 -16.36
C HIS A 830 21.20 16.03 -14.91
N ILE A 831 22.11 16.22 -13.96
CA ILE A 831 21.80 16.03 -12.54
C ILE A 831 20.83 17.09 -12.04
N VAL A 832 21.07 18.35 -12.39
CA VAL A 832 20.13 19.41 -12.02
C VAL A 832 18.78 19.15 -12.69
N THR A 833 18.75 18.78 -13.97
CA THR A 833 17.52 18.42 -14.69
C THR A 833 16.80 17.21 -14.09
N ASN A 834 17.53 16.20 -13.63
CA ASN A 834 16.95 15.00 -13.01
C ASN A 834 16.51 15.25 -11.56
N ALA A 835 17.03 16.29 -10.90
CA ALA A 835 16.57 16.72 -9.58
C ALA A 835 15.26 17.52 -9.66
N LEU A 836 14.98 18.20 -10.79
CA LEU A 836 13.82 19.09 -10.93
C LEU A 836 12.45 18.42 -10.77
N PRO A 837 12.19 17.19 -11.28
CA PRO A 837 10.90 16.54 -11.10
C PRO A 837 10.52 16.32 -9.62
N ASN A 838 11.51 16.29 -8.73
CA ASN A 838 11.29 16.11 -7.29
C ASN A 838 10.96 17.44 -6.57
N ILE A 839 11.13 18.59 -7.24
CA ILE A 839 10.86 19.91 -6.67
C ILE A 839 9.35 20.20 -6.55
N PRO A 840 8.49 19.88 -7.55
CA PRO A 840 7.05 19.89 -7.38
C PRO A 840 6.58 19.03 -6.20
N ALA A 841 7.08 17.79 -6.07
CA ALA A 841 6.72 16.91 -4.95
C ALA A 841 7.12 17.50 -3.59
N LEU A 842 8.33 18.07 -3.47
CA LEU A 842 8.75 18.80 -2.27
C LEU A 842 7.82 19.98 -1.97
N ARG A 843 7.48 20.76 -2.99
CA ARG A 843 6.58 21.90 -2.86
C ARG A 843 5.21 21.44 -2.36
N ASP A 844 4.67 20.36 -2.93
CA ASP A 844 3.39 19.79 -2.54
C ASP A 844 3.44 19.26 -1.10
N GLU A 845 4.55 18.65 -0.66
CA GLU A 845 4.76 18.25 0.73
C GLU A 845 4.84 19.44 1.69
N MET A 846 5.56 20.50 1.31
CA MET A 846 5.62 21.74 2.09
C MET A 846 4.25 22.42 2.18
N GLN A 847 3.46 22.40 1.10
CA GLN A 847 2.10 22.94 1.06
C GLN A 847 1.11 22.09 1.85
N ALA A 848 1.18 20.77 1.75
CA ALA A 848 0.39 19.85 2.56
C ALA A 848 0.71 20.04 4.05
N THR A 849 1.99 20.17 4.40
CA THR A 849 2.42 20.46 5.78
C THR A 849 1.91 21.81 6.27
N LEU A 850 1.97 22.84 5.42
CA LEU A 850 1.39 24.14 5.73
C LEU A 850 -0.12 24.05 5.93
N MET A 851 -0.84 23.31 5.08
CA MET A 851 -2.28 23.08 5.20
C MET A 851 -2.63 22.33 6.47
N ASP A 852 -1.91 21.27 6.82
CA ASP A 852 -2.13 20.52 8.06
C ASP A 852 -1.91 21.40 9.30
N ILE A 853 -0.89 22.27 9.28
CA ILE A 853 -0.66 23.27 10.35
C ILE A 853 -1.79 24.30 10.39
N MET A 854 -2.29 24.75 9.23
CA MET A 854 -3.38 25.74 9.13
C MET A 854 -4.74 25.16 9.57
N LEU A 855 -4.98 23.88 9.32
CA LEU A 855 -6.23 23.17 9.62
C LEU A 855 -6.22 22.53 11.01
N GLY A 856 -5.15 22.72 11.80
CA GLY A 856 -5.02 22.11 13.14
C GLY A 856 -4.81 20.60 13.13
N GLN A 857 -4.53 20.02 11.96
CA GLN A 857 -4.28 18.59 11.75
C GLN A 857 -2.81 18.21 11.98
N TRP A 858 -1.94 19.21 12.25
CA TRP A 858 -0.54 19.01 12.61
C TRP A 858 -0.38 18.54 14.06
N LEU A 859 -0.62 17.24 14.29
CA LEU A 859 -0.52 16.61 15.60
C LEU A 859 0.93 16.15 15.90
N ASN A 860 1.27 16.09 17.19
CA ASN A 860 2.51 15.48 17.71
C ASN A 860 3.84 16.14 17.29
N GLY A 861 3.89 17.46 17.03
CA GLY A 861 5.16 18.18 16.84
C GLY A 861 5.01 19.70 16.73
N SER A 862 6.14 20.41 16.67
CA SER A 862 6.12 21.88 16.57
C SER A 862 6.01 22.33 15.13
N SER A 863 5.17 23.33 14.84
CA SER A 863 5.12 23.99 13.52
C SER A 863 6.47 24.61 13.15
N SER A 864 7.28 25.02 14.14
CA SER A 864 8.64 25.54 13.90
C SER A 864 9.59 24.46 13.38
N ASP A 865 9.38 23.20 13.75
CA ASP A 865 10.21 22.09 13.28
C ASP A 865 10.00 21.84 11.79
N ALA A 866 8.77 22.01 11.28
CA ALA A 866 8.49 21.91 9.85
C ALA A 866 9.29 22.94 9.03
N ALA A 867 9.27 24.21 9.46
CA ALA A 867 10.04 25.27 8.79
C ALA A 867 11.56 25.02 8.83
N ASP A 868 12.08 24.56 9.97
CA ASP A 868 13.50 24.19 10.11
C ASP A 868 13.86 23.00 9.20
N ALA A 869 13.03 21.94 9.17
CA ALA A 869 13.26 20.72 8.41
C ALA A 869 13.43 20.99 6.91
N TYR A 870 12.50 21.74 6.31
CA TYR A 870 12.54 22.03 4.87
C TYR A 870 13.59 23.08 4.46
N SER A 871 14.05 23.91 5.39
CA SER A 871 14.94 25.05 5.09
C SER A 871 16.23 24.68 4.37
N THR A 872 16.84 23.55 4.76
CA THR A 872 18.13 23.09 4.22
C THR A 872 18.06 22.94 2.71
N LEU A 873 17.00 22.29 2.25
CA LEU A 873 16.84 21.96 0.85
C LEU A 873 16.49 23.19 0.03
N VAL A 874 15.57 24.03 0.52
CA VAL A 874 15.21 25.29 -0.13
C VAL A 874 16.46 26.16 -0.32
N PHE A 875 17.30 26.27 0.72
CA PHE A 875 18.52 27.07 0.65
C PHE A 875 19.59 26.46 -0.27
N MET A 876 19.75 25.14 -0.28
CA MET A 876 20.65 24.46 -1.22
C MET A 876 20.19 24.64 -2.66
N PHE A 877 18.88 24.57 -2.91
CA PHE A 877 18.30 24.77 -4.23
C PHE A 877 18.57 26.20 -4.72
N ILE A 878 18.27 27.22 -3.92
CA ILE A 878 18.55 28.63 -4.24
C ILE A 878 20.04 28.85 -4.51
N GLN A 879 20.91 28.34 -3.65
CA GLN A 879 22.37 28.42 -3.80
C GLN A 879 22.85 27.77 -5.11
N GLY A 880 22.24 26.65 -5.51
CA GLY A 880 22.49 25.99 -6.78
C GLY A 880 22.06 26.83 -7.98
N ILE A 881 20.84 27.37 -7.98
CA ILE A 881 20.30 28.20 -9.07
C ILE A 881 21.11 29.48 -9.26
N GLU A 882 21.45 30.18 -8.18
CA GLU A 882 22.27 31.39 -8.25
C GLU A 882 23.70 31.08 -8.72
N GLY A 883 24.28 29.97 -8.28
CA GLY A 883 25.58 29.50 -8.79
C GLY A 883 25.55 29.17 -10.28
N MET A 884 24.46 28.58 -10.79
CA MET A 884 24.25 28.39 -12.23
C MET A 884 24.19 29.75 -12.96
N ALA A 885 23.52 30.76 -12.38
CA ALA A 885 23.42 32.08 -12.97
C ALA A 885 24.80 32.78 -13.03
N GLU A 886 25.62 32.64 -11.99
CA GLU A 886 26.98 33.16 -11.94
C GLU A 886 27.91 32.44 -12.94
N ALA A 887 27.78 31.11 -13.06
CA ALA A 887 28.43 30.33 -14.11
C ALA A 887 28.10 30.86 -15.49
N LYS A 888 26.81 31.05 -15.78
CA LYS A 888 26.36 31.60 -17.05
C LYS A 888 26.99 32.95 -17.35
N LYS A 889 27.03 33.84 -16.36
CA LYS A 889 27.66 35.18 -16.47
C LYS A 889 29.15 35.09 -16.74
N LEU A 890 29.89 34.21 -16.05
CA LEU A 890 31.33 34.02 -16.25
C LEU A 890 31.65 33.41 -17.62
N GLY A 891 30.85 32.45 -18.07
CA GLY A 891 30.98 31.82 -19.39
C GLY A 891 30.69 32.76 -20.57
N GLN A 892 29.91 33.83 -20.35
CA GLN A 892 29.54 34.82 -21.37
C GLN A 892 30.49 36.03 -21.45
N GLN A 893 31.47 36.18 -20.55
CA GLN A 893 32.41 37.30 -20.58
C GLN A 893 33.43 37.18 -21.73
N GLU A 894 33.69 38.26 -22.47
CA GLU A 894 34.71 38.28 -23.54
C GLU A 894 36.16 38.20 -23.01
N LYS A 895 37.07 37.76 -23.90
CA LYS A 895 38.48 37.42 -23.64
C LYS A 895 39.29 38.54 -22.97
N LYS A 896 40.15 38.14 -22.04
CA LYS A 896 41.34 38.91 -21.60
C LYS A 896 42.61 38.09 -21.90
N THR A 897 43.76 38.49 -21.37
CA THR A 897 45.07 37.85 -21.58
C THR A 897 45.04 36.33 -21.33
N GLU A 898 45.94 35.55 -21.97
CA GLU A 898 45.96 34.06 -21.89
C GLU A 898 45.92 33.51 -20.45
N GLN A 899 46.65 34.13 -19.51
CA GLN A 899 46.67 33.73 -18.10
C GLN A 899 45.34 34.00 -17.37
N GLU A 900 44.66 35.11 -17.70
CA GLU A 900 43.35 35.43 -17.11
C GLU A 900 42.25 34.54 -17.72
N GLU A 901 42.38 34.15 -18.99
CA GLU A 901 41.46 33.24 -19.66
C GLU A 901 41.55 31.81 -19.07
N GLU A 902 42.76 31.30 -18.81
CA GLU A 902 42.95 30.01 -18.15
C GLU A 902 42.40 29.99 -16.72
N LYS A 903 42.69 31.03 -15.94
CA LYS A 903 42.17 31.15 -14.57
C LYS A 903 40.64 31.20 -14.57
N ARG A 904 40.04 32.01 -15.45
CA ARG A 904 38.58 32.11 -15.58
C ARG A 904 37.93 30.80 -16.01
N LYS A 905 38.52 30.05 -16.95
CA LYS A 905 38.02 28.73 -17.37
C LYS A 905 38.07 27.73 -16.21
N LYS A 906 39.15 27.74 -15.42
CA LYS A 906 39.27 26.92 -14.20
C LYS A 906 38.20 27.30 -13.17
N ASP A 907 38.05 28.58 -12.85
CA ASP A 907 37.06 29.08 -11.89
C ASP A 907 35.62 28.77 -12.34
N PHE A 908 35.33 28.90 -13.64
CA PHE A 908 34.03 28.54 -14.24
C PHE A 908 33.69 27.05 -14.06
N ILE A 909 34.66 26.16 -14.29
CA ILE A 909 34.45 24.71 -14.18
C ILE A 909 34.30 24.27 -12.73
N VAL A 910 35.13 24.80 -11.83
CA VAL A 910 35.01 24.56 -10.39
C VAL A 910 33.63 24.96 -9.89
N MET A 911 33.11 26.10 -10.33
CA MET A 911 31.77 26.56 -9.95
C MET A 911 30.66 25.66 -10.52
N ILE A 912 30.75 25.21 -11.78
CA ILE A 912 29.79 24.25 -12.35
C ILE A 912 29.75 22.96 -11.53
N VAL A 913 30.93 22.41 -11.18
CA VAL A 913 31.03 21.19 -10.39
C VAL A 913 30.46 21.40 -9.00
N SER A 914 30.84 22.47 -8.30
CA SER A 914 30.30 22.82 -6.97
C SER A 914 28.78 22.92 -6.95
N VAL A 915 28.19 23.58 -7.96
CA VAL A 915 26.75 23.75 -8.08
C VAL A 915 26.05 22.42 -8.25
N VAL A 916 26.57 21.56 -9.14
CA VAL A 916 25.94 20.28 -9.46
C VAL A 916 26.04 19.31 -8.28
N LEU A 917 27.11 19.38 -7.50
CA LEU A 917 27.30 18.58 -6.29
C LEU A 917 26.26 18.86 -5.21
N LEU A 918 25.66 20.06 -5.16
CA LEU A 918 24.58 20.38 -4.23
C LEU A 918 23.28 19.61 -4.53
N PHE A 919 23.10 19.13 -5.76
CA PHE A 919 21.93 18.36 -6.17
C PHE A 919 22.12 16.85 -6.04
N VAL A 920 23.35 16.37 -5.83
CA VAL A 920 23.68 14.94 -5.71
C VAL A 920 22.87 14.25 -4.60
N PRO A 921 22.72 14.82 -3.40
CA PRO A 921 21.89 14.20 -2.36
C PRO A 921 20.40 14.08 -2.71
N VAL A 922 19.90 14.86 -3.67
CA VAL A 922 18.48 14.84 -4.09
C VAL A 922 18.22 13.78 -5.16
N VAL A 923 19.20 13.52 -6.03
CA VAL A 923 19.08 12.51 -7.11
C VAL A 923 19.62 11.14 -6.72
N GLY A 924 20.37 11.05 -5.62
CA GLY A 924 21.04 9.83 -5.17
C GLY A 924 22.42 9.62 -5.81
N GLU A 925 23.27 8.87 -5.10
CA GLU A 925 24.66 8.61 -5.52
C GLU A 925 24.73 7.79 -6.81
N GLU A 926 23.77 6.90 -7.06
CA GLU A 926 23.73 6.07 -8.28
C GLU A 926 23.51 6.93 -9.53
N VAL A 927 22.60 7.90 -9.48
CA VAL A 927 22.33 8.83 -10.59
C VAL A 927 23.53 9.76 -10.80
N ALA A 928 24.14 10.23 -9.71
CA ALA A 928 25.36 11.05 -9.76
C ALA A 928 26.57 10.28 -10.34
N ALA A 929 26.69 9.00 -9.99
CA ALA A 929 27.72 8.10 -10.51
C ALA A 929 27.49 7.79 -12.00
N ALA A 930 26.23 7.53 -12.41
CA ALA A 930 25.84 7.35 -13.81
C ALA A 930 26.12 8.62 -14.65
N ALA A 931 26.01 9.81 -14.05
CA ALA A 931 26.40 11.08 -14.65
C ALA A 931 27.91 11.39 -14.56
N GLY A 932 28.74 10.48 -14.05
CA GLY A 932 30.21 10.62 -14.01
C GLY A 932 30.76 11.71 -13.09
N LEU A 933 29.96 12.24 -12.17
CA LEU A 933 30.32 13.40 -11.34
C LEU A 933 31.32 13.08 -10.22
N VAL A 934 31.22 11.88 -9.65
CA VAL A 934 32.19 11.37 -8.66
C VAL A 934 33.59 11.37 -9.24
N THR A 935 33.69 10.93 -10.50
CA THR A 935 34.91 10.84 -11.27
C THR A 935 35.42 12.24 -11.64
N LEU A 936 34.53 13.12 -12.08
CA LEU A 936 34.81 14.51 -12.48
C LEU A 936 35.34 15.39 -11.34
N ALA A 937 34.71 15.36 -10.17
CA ALA A 937 35.12 16.18 -9.02
C ALA A 937 36.57 15.88 -8.61
N ARG A 938 36.96 14.60 -8.69
CA ARG A 938 38.33 14.14 -8.43
C ARG A 938 39.31 14.56 -9.51
N SER A 939 38.96 14.49 -10.80
CA SER A 939 39.85 14.94 -11.88
C SER A 939 40.10 16.45 -11.82
N VAL A 940 39.10 17.26 -11.49
CA VAL A 940 39.25 18.72 -11.32
C VAL A 940 40.13 19.05 -10.11
N ALA A 941 40.02 18.30 -9.02
CA ALA A 941 40.87 18.47 -7.83
C ALA A 941 42.34 18.11 -8.10
N ILE A 942 42.61 17.05 -8.87
CA ILE A 942 43.97 16.61 -9.24
C ILE A 942 44.66 17.63 -10.17
N ALA A 943 43.90 18.38 -10.97
CA ALA A 943 44.43 19.31 -11.97
C ALA A 943 44.68 20.76 -11.50
N GLY A 944 44.37 21.15 -10.26
CA GLY A 944 44.56 22.54 -9.81
C GLY A 944 44.60 22.81 -8.30
N GLU A 945 45.46 23.75 -7.88
CA GLU A 945 45.67 24.18 -6.48
C GLU A 945 44.52 25.00 -5.85
N LEU A 946 43.38 25.19 -6.52
CA LEU A 946 42.27 26.04 -6.04
C LEU A 946 40.97 25.27 -5.69
N ALA A 947 40.99 23.93 -5.65
CA ALA A 947 39.80 23.09 -5.56
C ALA A 947 39.24 22.85 -4.13
N ASN A 948 39.67 23.59 -3.10
CA ASN A 948 39.23 23.32 -1.71
C ASN A 948 37.73 23.53 -1.47
N GLY A 949 37.06 24.42 -2.23
CA GLY A 949 35.62 24.69 -2.07
C GLY A 949 34.71 23.61 -2.65
N ALA A 950 34.97 23.18 -3.89
CA ALA A 950 34.23 22.09 -4.54
C ALA A 950 34.46 20.75 -3.84
N LEU A 951 35.70 20.52 -3.37
CA LEU A 951 36.04 19.34 -2.59
C LEU A 951 35.39 19.38 -1.20
N ALA A 952 35.29 20.54 -0.55
CA ALA A 952 34.57 20.65 0.72
C ALA A 952 33.06 20.40 0.56
N ILE A 953 32.43 20.89 -0.52
CA ILE A 953 31.02 20.54 -0.82
C ILE A 953 30.90 19.05 -1.08
N TYR A 954 31.77 18.49 -1.91
CA TYR A 954 31.83 17.05 -2.22
C TYR A 954 31.99 16.21 -0.95
N ASP A 955 32.97 16.52 -0.11
CA ASP A 955 33.26 15.81 1.13
C ASP A 955 32.09 15.91 2.11
N THR A 956 31.41 17.05 2.19
CA THR A 956 30.20 17.22 3.00
C THR A 956 29.04 16.37 2.46
N VAL A 957 28.78 16.37 1.16
CA VAL A 957 27.64 15.62 0.55
C VAL A 957 27.91 14.12 0.39
N GLN A 958 29.17 13.69 0.41
CA GLN A 958 29.57 12.28 0.36
C GLN A 958 29.82 11.68 1.73
N ASN A 959 29.86 12.51 2.79
CA ASN A 959 29.97 12.01 4.13
C ASN A 959 28.59 11.51 4.59
N PRO A 960 28.37 10.19 4.72
CA PRO A 960 27.09 9.65 5.16
C PRO A 960 26.74 10.09 6.60
N SER A 961 27.73 10.55 7.37
CA SER A 961 27.53 11.13 8.70
C SER A 961 27.30 12.65 8.68
N SER A 962 27.30 13.30 7.51
CA SER A 962 26.97 14.72 7.43
C SER A 962 25.49 14.93 7.74
N ALA A 963 25.20 15.98 8.50
CA ALA A 963 23.82 16.37 8.78
C ALA A 963 23.02 16.66 7.49
N VAL A 964 23.67 17.14 6.42
CA VAL A 964 23.01 17.42 5.13
C VAL A 964 22.47 16.15 4.48
N VAL A 965 23.30 15.10 4.41
CA VAL A 965 22.94 13.81 3.82
C VAL A 965 21.84 13.15 4.65
N ASN A 966 21.93 13.20 5.98
CA ASN A 966 20.91 12.65 6.86
C ASN A 966 19.58 13.41 6.76
N ILE A 967 19.60 14.73 6.70
CA ILE A 967 18.39 15.56 6.51
C ILE A 967 17.70 15.19 5.20
N LEU A 968 18.45 15.09 4.10
CA LEU A 968 17.88 14.80 2.78
C LEU A 968 17.45 13.35 2.63
N GLY A 969 18.20 12.41 3.20
CA GLY A 969 17.81 11.00 3.29
C GLY A 969 16.51 10.83 4.08
N MET A 970 16.36 11.56 5.19
CA MET A 970 15.13 11.54 5.99
C MET A 970 13.96 12.23 5.28
N LEU A 971 14.17 13.28 4.47
CA LEU A 971 13.08 13.94 3.75
C LEU A 971 12.62 13.16 2.50
N PHE A 972 13.50 12.43 1.82
CA PHE A 972 13.18 11.80 0.53
C PHE A 972 13.38 10.29 0.45
N GLY A 973 13.93 9.65 1.49
CA GLY A 973 14.24 8.22 1.44
C GLY A 973 15.39 7.89 0.49
N VAL A 974 16.40 8.78 0.38
CA VAL A 974 17.52 8.61 -0.54
C VAL A 974 18.69 7.91 0.14
N GLY A 975 19.26 6.89 -0.51
CA GLY A 975 20.33 6.06 0.03
C GLY A 975 19.81 5.00 1.01
N SER A 976 20.60 4.64 2.02
CA SER A 976 20.21 3.69 3.08
C SER A 976 19.43 4.33 4.24
N ILE A 977 18.88 5.53 4.04
CA ILE A 977 18.23 6.33 5.08
C ILE A 977 16.74 6.37 4.77
N THR A 978 15.93 5.86 5.68
CA THR A 978 14.46 5.79 5.52
C THR A 978 13.85 7.19 5.58
N LYS A 979 12.90 7.45 4.67
CA LYS A 979 12.08 8.67 4.70
C LYS A 979 11.27 8.71 6.01
N VAL A 980 11.31 9.84 6.70
CA VAL A 980 10.45 10.05 7.89
C VAL A 980 9.04 10.37 7.45
N SER A 981 8.06 10.04 8.30
CA SER A 981 6.68 10.45 8.11
C SER A 981 6.56 11.99 8.04
N ARG A 982 5.63 12.48 7.22
CA ARG A 982 5.28 13.91 7.10
C ARG A 982 4.37 14.34 8.25
N ASP A 983 4.81 14.07 9.48
CA ASP A 983 4.12 14.42 10.72
C ASP A 983 5.07 15.21 11.65
N GLY A 984 4.51 15.65 12.78
CA GLY A 984 5.24 16.43 13.76
C GLY A 984 6.48 15.75 14.35
N GLN A 985 6.50 14.42 14.50
CA GLN A 985 7.64 13.68 15.05
C GLN A 985 8.71 13.43 14.00
N GLY A 986 8.29 13.02 12.79
CA GLY A 986 9.17 12.82 11.65
C GLY A 986 9.95 14.09 11.33
N LEU A 987 9.26 15.22 11.13
CA LEU A 987 9.95 16.49 10.84
C LEU A 987 10.73 17.04 12.03
N ALA A 988 10.34 16.77 13.28
CA ALA A 988 11.14 17.16 14.45
C ALA A 988 12.52 16.50 14.47
N SER A 989 12.62 15.24 14.01
CA SER A 989 13.90 14.54 13.92
C SER A 989 14.83 15.16 12.85
N VAL A 990 14.27 15.60 11.72
CA VAL A 990 14.99 16.35 10.67
C VAL A 990 15.42 17.73 11.17
N ALA A 991 14.50 18.46 11.81
CA ALA A 991 14.74 19.78 12.38
C ALA A 991 15.84 19.76 13.45
N LYS A 992 15.89 18.69 14.25
CA LYS A 992 16.98 18.48 15.21
C LYS A 992 18.34 18.38 14.53
N LEU A 993 18.49 17.54 13.51
CA LEU A 993 19.74 17.44 12.74
C LEU A 993 20.11 18.77 12.10
N ARG A 994 19.11 19.50 11.59
CA ARG A 994 19.30 20.82 11.00
C ARG A 994 19.84 21.84 12.00
N ARG A 995 19.33 21.85 13.22
CA ARG A 995 19.83 22.75 14.28
C ARG A 995 21.23 22.41 14.72
N GLU A 996 21.58 21.12 14.72
CA GLU A 996 22.88 20.57 15.12
C GLU A 996 23.97 20.66 14.02
N MET A 997 23.62 21.07 12.79
CA MET A 997 24.58 21.34 11.71
C MET A 997 25.71 22.25 12.17
N LYS A 998 26.96 21.84 11.93
CA LYS A 998 28.14 22.59 12.37
C LYS A 998 28.35 23.84 11.50
N PRO A 999 28.88 24.94 12.05
CA PRO A 999 29.18 26.15 11.28
C PRO A 999 30.07 25.90 10.07
N GLU A 1000 31.00 24.96 10.15
CA GLU A 1000 31.88 24.57 9.05
C GLU A 1000 31.11 23.86 7.92
N GLU A 1001 30.14 23.00 8.26
CA GLU A 1001 29.26 22.34 7.29
C GLU A 1001 28.37 23.37 6.59
N ILE A 1002 27.77 24.29 7.33
CA ILE A 1002 26.93 25.38 6.79
C ILE A 1002 27.75 26.29 5.87
N ALA A 1003 28.98 26.65 6.27
CA ALA A 1003 29.86 27.46 5.44
C ALA A 1003 30.29 26.72 4.16
N SER A 1004 30.44 25.40 4.21
CA SER A 1004 30.80 24.59 3.03
C SER A 1004 29.72 24.62 1.95
N LEU A 1005 28.44 24.73 2.33
CA LEU A 1005 27.31 24.77 1.39
C LEU A 1005 27.21 26.07 0.58
N GLY A 1006 27.96 27.11 0.94
CA GLY A 1006 28.05 28.36 0.18
C GLY A 1006 27.49 29.58 0.90
N GLY A 1007 27.83 30.76 0.37
CA GLY A 1007 27.52 32.06 0.99
C GLY A 1007 26.03 32.41 1.01
N ILE A 1008 25.26 31.97 0.01
CA ILE A 1008 23.81 32.24 -0.08
C ILE A 1008 23.06 31.34 0.88
N PHE A 1009 23.44 30.05 0.96
CA PHE A 1009 22.93 29.14 1.98
C PHE A 1009 23.15 29.72 3.37
N LYS A 1010 24.40 30.11 3.66
CA LYS A 1010 24.76 30.69 4.96
C LYS A 1010 23.97 31.96 5.27
N SER A 1011 23.80 32.85 4.30
CA SER A 1011 23.06 34.09 4.53
C SER A 1011 21.58 33.83 4.86
N ASN A 1012 20.92 32.91 4.16
CA ASN A 1012 19.53 32.56 4.45
C ASN A 1012 19.39 31.77 5.76
N ASP A 1013 20.36 30.92 6.09
CA ASP A 1013 20.44 30.25 7.40
C ASP A 1013 20.55 31.26 8.56
N ASP A 1014 21.46 32.22 8.45
CA ASP A 1014 21.65 33.25 9.48
C ASP A 1014 20.34 34.05 9.71
N LYS A 1015 19.57 34.33 8.64
CA LYS A 1015 18.26 35.00 8.70
C LYS A 1015 17.19 34.12 9.36
N LEU A 1016 17.02 32.87 8.90
CA LEU A 1016 16.03 31.96 9.46
C LEU A 1016 16.31 31.67 10.94
N ARG A 1017 17.57 31.44 11.32
CA ARG A 1017 17.97 31.27 12.73
C ARG A 1017 17.67 32.53 13.56
N SER A 1018 17.77 33.73 12.97
CA SER A 1018 17.38 34.96 13.65
C SER A 1018 15.87 35.04 13.91
N ILE A 1019 15.05 34.60 12.95
CA ILE A 1019 13.59 34.53 13.07
C ILE A 1019 13.21 33.50 14.15
N MET A 1020 13.79 32.30 14.08
CA MET A 1020 13.49 31.19 15.01
C MET A 1020 13.98 31.43 16.45
N LYS A 1021 14.95 32.32 16.67
CA LYS A 1021 15.33 32.75 18.02
C LYS A 1021 14.21 33.47 18.77
N VAL A 1022 13.32 34.16 18.06
CA VAL A 1022 12.12 34.80 18.64
C VAL A 1022 11.13 33.73 19.15
N CYS A 1023 11.13 32.54 18.53
CA CYS A 1023 10.25 31.43 18.92
C CYS A 1023 10.68 30.70 20.20
N ASN A 1024 11.94 30.83 20.63
CA ASN A 1024 12.49 30.15 21.82
C ASN A 1024 12.30 30.93 23.14
N TRP A 1025 11.53 32.02 23.14
CA TRP A 1025 11.38 32.93 24.29
C TRP A 1025 10.08 32.69 25.08
N LYS A 1026 9.86 31.44 25.53
CA LYS A 1026 9.02 31.05 26.68
C LYS A 1026 9.12 29.53 26.83
N LYS A 1027 9.98 29.08 27.74
CA LYS A 1027 9.85 27.76 28.37
C LYS A 1027 8.96 27.89 29.59
#